data_AF-K0T1X3-F1
#
_entry.id   AF-K0T1X3-F1
#
_cell.length_a   1.000
_cell.length_b   1.000
_cell.length_c   1.000
_cell.angle_alpha   90.00
_cell.angle_beta   90.00
_cell.angle_gamma   90.00
#
_symmetry.space_group_name_H-M   'P 1'
#
loop_
_entity.id
_entity.type
_entity.pdbx_description
1 polymer ?
#
loop_
_entity_poly.entity_id
_entity_poly.type
_entity_poly.pdbx_seq_one_letter_code
_entity_poly.pdbx_strand_id
1 'polypeptide(L)'
;MLRHPRVLLLTLLQLNPLSIRAWIHGRRRTPTLRLAAATKNDDREVQGVSYSSSTVEQHETRPRYPAGEIVGATGKIGSYILSRLNEPLSPSDAMRNEGFPQSLNAAAIPRGLSPGCLSPDGTPIYACVPSTALHSVWTATAPYRRRDIVYLCNCIPSRHLAFVNSSDDVTVGILHFGISFDDSVNERPNPKLNTSPGSPETILHGRHALAVARLLEDDGIPVKVASEWNEVQSAAAKKIAWSSLMWLLCHEHADPIPVKEVHATKAGLLKQLVEEIHPALTILANESGTVEGSSMDTVAEVMDYLESYSMSINGGNVVPSKRLALDELHERNGLLLSLVSDEGQGRHSSLLRQVAGSNYKGLGAREKSSRDDPLPIQLSSSNLSFLFTKQHQGEKCISVTAKTAVVVGAGMIGSSIAYHLAKEQGMNVTVLDRRTNLLPTRDEETVDPGTATSSSFSWLNSNNKSPMSYGQLNSLGMEVWRRHDLLKDLPNWCGSLIRTKRRLSHADPYYSCIGPLTSEDASRIEKGVDWNMTIDDEDAQYYFFPEEGHVDPVASVKRIRIAAQDLGVTFIEGANITKLLRSSLGTVNGLRYSNDDNQCNQILADRVVIAAGANSSDPLLGLGGNKLPMLYQPGRLAFARTKVDEGSIESLQRMFIDTFSNCHILRRGGSIVVGGGRLVFGGDDDILLKCSGDNKVPDAADFDSKQASSMIETAAKQIAPFDLLSYKVEGIIGANRPMPADGLPVIGYAEPCLYVAVMHSGMTLGLLAGELAAFEVGKFQASEGNGFEILDEYRPSRFN
;
A
#
# COMPACT_ATOMS: atom_id res chain seq x y z
N MET A 1 -8.96 20.54 -66.24
CA MET A 1 -9.11 19.52 -67.30
C MET A 1 -7.81 18.73 -67.33
N LEU A 2 -7.70 17.40 -67.24
CA LEU A 2 -8.59 16.23 -67.08
C LEU A 2 -7.83 15.21 -66.18
N ARG A 3 -8.35 14.19 -65.50
CA ARG A 3 -9.70 13.73 -65.06
C ARG A 3 -9.48 12.82 -63.82
N HIS A 4 -10.43 12.83 -62.87
CA HIS A 4 -10.51 11.99 -61.66
C HIS A 4 -11.31 10.67 -61.97
N PRO A 5 -11.69 9.75 -61.04
CA PRO A 5 -11.22 9.45 -59.65
C PRO A 5 -11.19 7.92 -59.22
N ARG A 6 -10.66 7.65 -58.01
CA ARG A 6 -11.15 6.72 -56.92
C ARG A 6 -11.62 5.24 -57.13
N VAL A 7 -10.95 4.33 -56.39
CA VAL A 7 -11.48 3.44 -55.29
C VAL A 7 -12.15 2.04 -55.55
N LEU A 8 -11.60 1.04 -54.81
CA LEU A 8 -12.14 -0.24 -54.26
C LEU A 8 -12.30 -1.55 -55.08
N LEU A 9 -11.99 -2.64 -54.34
CA LEU A 9 -12.63 -3.97 -54.26
C LEU A 9 -12.32 -5.06 -55.31
N LEU A 10 -11.88 -6.24 -54.83
CA LEU A 10 -12.49 -7.54 -55.14
C LEU A 10 -11.97 -8.69 -54.24
N THR A 11 -12.88 -9.21 -53.41
CA THR A 11 -12.83 -10.54 -52.78
C THR A 11 -13.62 -11.53 -53.66
N LEU A 12 -13.43 -12.86 -53.52
CA LEU A 12 -14.22 -14.05 -53.97
C LEU A 12 -13.29 -15.12 -54.63
N LEU A 13 -13.36 -16.46 -54.45
CA LEU A 13 -14.29 -17.42 -53.79
C LEU A 13 -13.54 -18.71 -53.35
N GLN A 14 -13.96 -19.30 -52.20
CA GLN A 14 -14.41 -20.71 -51.93
C GLN A 14 -13.66 -21.95 -52.52
N LEU A 15 -13.65 -23.17 -51.93
CA LEU A 15 -14.72 -23.94 -51.24
C LEU A 15 -14.24 -24.95 -50.14
N ASN A 16 -15.12 -25.09 -49.12
CA ASN A 16 -15.46 -26.18 -48.17
C ASN A 16 -15.29 -27.67 -48.61
N PRO A 17 -15.69 -28.70 -47.80
CA PRO A 17 -15.83 -28.84 -46.32
C PRO A 17 -15.37 -30.20 -45.73
N LEU A 18 -15.43 -30.33 -44.38
CA LEU A 18 -15.92 -31.46 -43.52
C LEU A 18 -15.42 -31.20 -42.06
N SER A 19 -16.06 -31.59 -40.94
CA SER A 19 -17.41 -32.13 -40.68
C SER A 19 -17.78 -32.10 -39.17
N ILE A 20 -19.07 -31.91 -38.83
CA ILE A 20 -19.88 -32.67 -37.82
C ILE A 20 -19.25 -32.89 -36.42
N ARG A 21 -19.79 -32.47 -35.25
CA ARG A 21 -21.16 -32.07 -34.76
C ARG A 21 -21.01 -31.41 -33.35
N ALA A 22 -22.00 -30.91 -32.59
CA ALA A 22 -23.45 -30.74 -32.76
C ALA A 22 -23.98 -29.47 -32.01
N TRP A 23 -24.92 -28.75 -32.63
CA TRP A 23 -25.84 -27.80 -31.97
C TRP A 23 -27.17 -27.80 -32.72
N ILE A 24 -28.29 -27.89 -31.99
CA ILE A 24 -29.70 -28.01 -32.45
C ILE A 24 -30.54 -27.39 -31.33
N HIS A 25 -31.55 -26.52 -31.48
CA HIS A 25 -32.16 -25.69 -32.54
C HIS A 25 -32.84 -24.50 -31.80
N GLY A 26 -33.29 -23.38 -32.37
CA GLY A 26 -33.36 -22.86 -33.74
C GLY A 26 -33.76 -21.35 -33.70
N ARG A 27 -33.51 -20.56 -34.77
CA ARG A 27 -34.56 -20.00 -35.68
C ARG A 27 -35.85 -19.53 -34.96
N ARG A 28 -36.40 -18.32 -35.09
CA ARG A 28 -36.33 -17.15 -36.02
C ARG A 28 -37.03 -15.95 -35.27
N ARG A 29 -37.20 -14.70 -35.73
CA ARG A 29 -37.08 -13.99 -37.03
C ARG A 29 -36.95 -12.46 -36.77
N THR A 30 -36.23 -11.71 -37.61
CA THR A 30 -36.41 -10.24 -37.84
C THR A 30 -37.56 -10.01 -38.87
N PRO A 31 -38.16 -8.81 -39.06
CA PRO A 31 -37.48 -7.50 -39.14
C PRO A 31 -38.24 -6.18 -38.81
N THR A 32 -37.52 -5.07 -39.09
CA THR A 32 -37.96 -3.71 -39.52
C THR A 32 -38.34 -2.61 -38.52
N LEU A 33 -37.52 -1.56 -38.55
CA LEU A 33 -37.73 -0.21 -38.02
C LEU A 33 -38.99 0.50 -38.59
N ARG A 34 -39.48 1.50 -37.85
CA ARG A 34 -39.68 2.88 -38.38
C ARG A 34 -39.67 3.93 -37.27
N LEU A 35 -39.07 5.10 -37.55
CA LEU A 35 -39.17 6.30 -36.71
C LEU A 35 -40.49 7.03 -36.98
N ALA A 36 -41.04 7.70 -35.95
CA ALA A 36 -41.77 8.96 -36.07
C ALA A 36 -41.75 9.71 -34.72
N ALA A 37 -41.88 11.04 -34.75
CA ALA A 37 -41.78 11.92 -33.59
C ALA A 37 -43.13 12.60 -33.24
N ALA A 38 -43.08 13.49 -32.24
CA ALA A 38 -44.00 14.62 -31.97
C ALA A 38 -45.05 14.49 -30.84
N THR A 39 -44.69 15.05 -29.68
CA THR A 39 -45.39 16.12 -28.92
C THR A 39 -46.91 16.12 -28.67
N LYS A 40 -47.26 16.34 -27.38
CA LYS A 40 -48.24 17.29 -26.78
C LYS A 40 -49.23 16.70 -25.76
N ASN A 41 -49.42 17.50 -24.72
CA ASN A 41 -50.36 17.42 -23.60
C ASN A 41 -51.82 17.19 -24.02
N ASP A 42 -52.63 16.64 -23.10
CA ASP A 42 -53.68 17.45 -22.46
C ASP A 42 -54.21 16.80 -21.15
N ASP A 43 -54.68 17.64 -20.23
CA ASP A 43 -55.26 17.27 -18.94
C ASP A 43 -56.70 16.74 -19.04
N ARG A 44 -57.13 15.90 -18.07
CA ARG A 44 -58.45 15.97 -17.42
C ARG A 44 -58.63 15.00 -16.26
N GLU A 45 -59.26 15.50 -15.19
CA GLU A 45 -59.65 14.77 -13.99
C GLU A 45 -61.04 14.08 -14.09
N VAL A 46 -61.34 13.31 -13.04
CA VAL A 46 -62.67 13.05 -12.40
C VAL A 46 -63.21 11.62 -12.46
N GLN A 47 -62.92 10.90 -11.36
CA GLN A 47 -63.76 9.97 -10.58
C GLN A 47 -64.48 8.76 -11.22
N GLY A 48 -64.19 7.58 -10.64
CA GLY A 48 -65.04 6.38 -10.69
C GLY A 48 -64.44 5.25 -9.83
N VAL A 49 -65.04 4.96 -8.67
CA VAL A 49 -64.52 3.96 -7.70
C VAL A 49 -65.33 2.65 -7.78
N SER A 50 -64.68 1.49 -8.00
CA SER A 50 -64.95 0.25 -7.24
C SER A 50 -64.02 -0.94 -7.55
N TYR A 51 -63.37 -1.43 -6.49
CA TYR A 51 -62.90 -2.79 -6.17
C TYR A 51 -61.84 -3.58 -7.00
N SER A 52 -60.68 -3.71 -6.35
CA SER A 52 -59.81 -4.91 -6.19
C SER A 52 -59.16 -5.61 -7.40
N SER A 53 -57.84 -5.47 -7.52
CA SER A 53 -56.88 -6.59 -7.38
C SER A 53 -55.41 -6.10 -7.38
N SER A 54 -54.56 -6.77 -6.59
CA SER A 54 -53.09 -6.72 -6.59
C SER A 54 -52.40 -5.35 -6.80
N THR A 55 -51.93 -4.74 -5.71
CA THR A 55 -50.81 -3.80 -5.73
C THR A 55 -49.58 -4.49 -6.30
N VAL A 56 -49.16 -4.09 -7.51
CA VAL A 56 -47.78 -4.27 -7.97
C VAL A 56 -46.99 -3.11 -7.35
N GLU A 57 -46.13 -3.41 -6.39
CA GLU A 57 -45.25 -2.40 -5.80
C GLU A 57 -44.32 -1.86 -6.90
N GLN A 58 -44.33 -0.54 -7.07
CA GLN A 58 -43.33 0.14 -7.89
C GLN A 58 -42.00 0.12 -7.12
N HIS A 59 -41.11 -0.79 -7.45
CA HIS A 59 -39.73 -0.74 -6.96
C HIS A 59 -39.04 0.53 -7.46
N GLU A 60 -38.94 1.54 -6.59
CA GLU A 60 -37.98 2.63 -6.77
C GLU A 60 -36.57 2.04 -6.80
N THR A 61 -35.92 2.09 -7.97
CA THR A 61 -34.61 1.46 -8.18
C THR A 61 -33.49 2.33 -7.63
N ARG A 62 -32.88 1.89 -6.51
CA ARG A 62 -31.86 2.62 -5.75
C ARG A 62 -30.44 2.43 -6.33
N PRO A 63 -29.56 3.46 -6.33
CA PRO A 63 -28.16 3.33 -6.77
C PRO A 63 -27.28 2.57 -5.75
N ARG A 64 -26.20 1.93 -6.23
CA ARG A 64 -25.27 1.10 -5.44
C ARG A 64 -24.58 1.91 -4.33
N TYR A 65 -24.17 1.23 -3.26
CA TYR A 65 -23.09 1.71 -2.40
C TYR A 65 -21.76 1.74 -3.18
N PRO A 66 -20.84 2.69 -2.89
CA PRO A 66 -19.53 2.73 -3.51
C PRO A 66 -18.73 1.47 -3.17
N ALA A 67 -17.91 1.03 -4.13
CA ALA A 67 -16.78 0.14 -3.83
C ALA A 67 -15.74 0.89 -2.98
N GLY A 68 -14.68 0.22 -2.53
CA GLY A 68 -13.63 0.87 -1.75
C GLY A 68 -12.50 -0.03 -1.34
N GLU A 69 -11.78 0.36 -0.30
CA GLU A 69 -10.61 -0.35 0.22
C GLU A 69 -10.93 -1.06 1.54
N ILE A 70 -10.46 -2.29 1.76
CA ILE A 70 -10.68 -3.05 2.99
C ILE A 70 -9.35 -3.25 3.73
N VAL A 71 -9.16 -2.57 4.86
CA VAL A 71 -8.11 -2.91 5.84
C VAL A 71 -8.58 -4.13 6.62
N GLY A 72 -7.71 -5.14 6.80
CA GLY A 72 -8.07 -6.33 7.59
C GLY A 72 -8.93 -7.35 6.85
N ALA A 73 -8.90 -7.36 5.50
CA ALA A 73 -9.67 -8.27 4.64
C ALA A 73 -9.51 -9.78 4.93
N THR A 74 -8.46 -10.21 5.65
CA THR A 74 -8.26 -11.60 6.11
C THR A 74 -9.05 -11.95 7.38
N GLY A 75 -9.64 -10.97 8.06
CA GLY A 75 -10.48 -11.15 9.23
C GLY A 75 -11.93 -11.40 8.83
N LYS A 76 -12.68 -12.12 9.66
CA LYS A 76 -14.09 -12.51 9.44
C LYS A 76 -14.98 -11.42 8.82
N ILE A 77 -14.99 -10.22 9.42
CA ILE A 77 -15.77 -9.07 8.91
C ILE A 77 -15.19 -8.55 7.59
N GLY A 78 -13.87 -8.37 7.51
CA GLY A 78 -13.20 -7.87 6.31
C GLY A 78 -13.38 -8.77 5.08
N SER A 79 -13.36 -10.10 5.27
CA SER A 79 -13.61 -11.07 4.19
C SER A 79 -15.07 -11.02 3.71
N TYR A 80 -16.02 -10.83 4.63
CA TYR A 80 -17.43 -10.61 4.31
C TYR A 80 -17.65 -9.33 3.50
N ILE A 81 -17.16 -8.18 3.99
CA ILE A 81 -17.28 -6.89 3.30
C ILE A 81 -16.61 -6.93 1.91
N LEU A 82 -15.40 -7.51 1.81
CA LEU A 82 -14.71 -7.69 0.52
C LEU A 82 -15.51 -8.57 -0.44
N SER A 83 -16.15 -9.65 0.05
CA SER A 83 -16.97 -10.54 -0.78
C SER A 83 -18.17 -9.80 -1.36
N ARG A 84 -18.97 -9.14 -0.50
CA ARG A 84 -20.21 -8.46 -0.90
C ARG A 84 -19.96 -7.30 -1.87
N LEU A 85 -18.92 -6.49 -1.63
CA LEU A 85 -18.56 -5.39 -2.52
C LEU A 85 -18.07 -5.85 -3.91
N ASN A 86 -17.61 -7.10 -4.04
CA ASN A 86 -17.09 -7.70 -5.27
C ASN A 86 -18.08 -8.65 -5.98
N GLU A 87 -19.31 -8.77 -5.51
CA GLU A 87 -20.29 -9.62 -6.20
C GLU A 87 -20.69 -9.05 -7.57
N PRO A 88 -20.88 -9.92 -8.59
CA PRO A 88 -21.20 -9.48 -9.95
C PRO A 88 -22.53 -8.73 -10.02
N LEU A 89 -22.51 -7.53 -10.62
CA LEU A 89 -23.73 -6.75 -10.88
C LEU A 89 -24.62 -7.40 -11.95
N SER A 90 -25.93 -7.18 -11.82
CA SER A 90 -26.85 -7.48 -12.93
C SER A 90 -26.61 -6.52 -14.11
N PRO A 91 -26.89 -6.92 -15.36
CA PRO A 91 -26.68 -6.05 -16.53
C PRO A 91 -27.46 -4.72 -16.49
N SER A 92 -28.56 -4.64 -15.75
CA SER A 92 -29.36 -3.42 -15.59
C SER A 92 -28.73 -2.38 -14.66
N ASP A 93 -27.95 -2.81 -13.66
CA ASP A 93 -27.42 -1.93 -12.63
C ASP A 93 -26.08 -1.30 -13.04
N ALA A 94 -25.32 -2.01 -13.87
CA ALA A 94 -24.03 -1.56 -14.40
C ALA A 94 -24.11 -0.26 -15.25
N MET A 95 -25.28 0.06 -15.81
CA MET A 95 -25.46 1.24 -16.68
C MET A 95 -25.79 2.56 -15.95
N ARG A 96 -25.90 2.56 -14.61
CA ARG A 96 -26.50 3.70 -13.85
C ARG A 96 -25.60 4.33 -12.76
N ASN A 97 -24.33 3.93 -12.65
CA ASN A 97 -23.39 4.45 -11.66
C ASN A 97 -22.70 5.75 -12.15
N GLU A 98 -23.34 6.91 -11.98
CA GLU A 98 -22.75 8.23 -12.29
C GLU A 98 -22.31 9.05 -11.04
N GLY A 99 -22.34 8.45 -9.83
CA GLY A 99 -22.16 9.18 -8.57
C GLY A 99 -20.80 9.07 -7.87
N PHE A 100 -19.90 8.17 -8.28
CA PHE A 100 -18.62 7.92 -7.58
C PHE A 100 -17.47 7.71 -8.58
N PRO A 101 -16.23 8.12 -8.24
CA PRO A 101 -15.06 7.88 -9.07
C PRO A 101 -14.78 6.36 -9.20
N GLN A 102 -14.40 5.94 -10.40
CA GLN A 102 -14.66 4.58 -10.90
C GLN A 102 -13.70 3.51 -10.35
N SER A 103 -14.06 2.84 -9.25
CA SER A 103 -13.72 1.42 -9.05
C SER A 103 -14.99 0.57 -9.11
N LEU A 104 -14.98 -0.49 -9.94
CA LEU A 104 -16.10 -1.42 -10.08
C LEU A 104 -16.13 -2.47 -8.96
N ASN A 105 -14.95 -2.72 -8.38
CA ASN A 105 -14.62 -3.74 -7.40
C ASN A 105 -13.90 -3.10 -6.22
N ALA A 106 -13.98 -3.73 -5.06
CA ALA A 106 -13.31 -3.30 -3.83
C ALA A 106 -12.00 -4.07 -3.60
N ALA A 107 -10.97 -3.35 -3.15
CA ALA A 107 -9.61 -3.87 -2.99
C ALA A 107 -9.30 -4.21 -1.54
N ALA A 108 -8.75 -5.41 -1.29
CA ALA A 108 -8.14 -5.72 0.00
C ALA A 108 -6.80 -4.97 0.12
N ILE A 109 -6.61 -4.15 1.16
CA ILE A 109 -5.35 -3.44 1.38
C ILE A 109 -4.30 -4.44 1.91
N PRO A 110 -3.17 -4.65 1.21
CA PRO A 110 -2.07 -5.44 1.72
C PRO A 110 -1.48 -4.82 2.99
N ARG A 111 -1.06 -5.66 3.95
CA ARG A 111 -0.33 -5.18 5.14
C ARG A 111 0.95 -4.49 4.67
N GLY A 112 1.14 -3.23 5.06
CA GLY A 112 2.32 -2.45 4.67
C GLY A 112 2.00 -1.20 3.84
N LEU A 113 0.82 -1.12 3.23
CA LEU A 113 0.39 0.03 2.44
C LEU A 113 -0.51 1.00 3.24
N SER A 114 -0.33 2.31 3.03
CA SER A 114 -1.25 3.36 3.51
C SER A 114 -2.69 3.06 3.09
N PRO A 115 -3.66 2.95 4.01
CA PRO A 115 -5.06 2.88 3.64
C PRO A 115 -5.48 4.14 2.86
N GLY A 116 -6.27 3.97 1.80
CA GLY A 116 -6.60 5.07 0.90
C GLY A 116 -5.59 5.28 -0.23
N CYS A 117 -4.78 4.27 -0.58
CA CYS A 117 -3.87 4.32 -1.73
C CYS A 117 -4.33 3.50 -2.94
N LEU A 118 -5.40 2.69 -2.80
CA LEU A 118 -5.95 1.83 -3.85
C LEU A 118 -7.37 2.28 -4.29
N SER A 119 -7.78 3.48 -3.88
CA SER A 119 -9.09 4.08 -4.17
C SER A 119 -8.99 5.61 -4.27
N PRO A 120 -9.86 6.27 -5.05
CA PRO A 120 -9.92 7.73 -5.14
C PRO A 120 -10.36 8.42 -3.83
N ASP A 121 -10.11 9.74 -3.72
CA ASP A 121 -10.62 10.58 -2.62
C ASP A 121 -12.15 10.56 -2.55
N GLY A 122 -12.72 10.51 -1.34
CA GLY A 122 -14.16 10.36 -1.12
C GLY A 122 -14.69 8.92 -1.22
N THR A 123 -13.85 7.94 -1.59
CA THR A 123 -14.19 6.52 -1.60
C THR A 123 -13.94 5.89 -0.21
N PRO A 124 -14.87 5.11 0.36
CA PRO A 124 -14.73 4.61 1.74
C PRO A 124 -13.57 3.60 1.92
N ILE A 125 -12.91 3.71 3.07
CA ILE A 125 -11.81 2.86 3.52
C ILE A 125 -12.31 2.01 4.70
N TYR A 126 -12.83 0.82 4.40
CA TYR A 126 -13.41 -0.15 5.33
C TYR A 126 -12.35 -0.78 6.24
N ALA A 127 -12.15 -0.17 7.41
CA ALA A 127 -11.23 -0.63 8.44
C ALA A 127 -11.85 -1.74 9.31
N CYS A 128 -11.73 -2.99 8.86
CA CYS A 128 -12.24 -4.20 9.52
C CYS A 128 -11.19 -4.83 10.43
N VAL A 129 -10.68 -4.06 11.40
CA VAL A 129 -9.54 -4.41 12.28
C VAL A 129 -9.94 -4.47 13.76
N PRO A 130 -9.12 -5.09 14.65
CA PRO A 130 -9.33 -5.01 16.11
C PRO A 130 -9.28 -3.57 16.65
N SER A 131 -9.91 -3.35 17.81
CA SER A 131 -9.90 -2.09 18.57
C SER A 131 -8.50 -1.52 18.80
N THR A 132 -7.52 -2.38 19.07
CA THR A 132 -6.11 -2.04 19.28
C THR A 132 -5.40 -1.48 18.04
N ALA A 133 -5.92 -1.73 16.83
CA ALA A 133 -5.29 -1.34 15.57
C ALA A 133 -5.85 -0.03 14.98
N LEU A 134 -6.91 0.56 15.55
CA LEU A 134 -7.60 1.72 14.96
C LEU A 134 -6.69 2.94 14.81
N HIS A 135 -5.85 3.22 15.82
CA HIS A 135 -4.86 4.30 15.77
C HIS A 135 -3.75 4.06 14.72
N SER A 136 -3.35 2.80 14.51
CA SER A 136 -2.40 2.45 13.45
C SER A 136 -2.98 2.69 12.06
N VAL A 137 -4.25 2.34 11.84
CA VAL A 137 -4.96 2.67 10.60
C VAL A 137 -5.02 4.17 10.39
N TRP A 138 -5.48 4.94 11.37
CA TRP A 138 -5.55 6.41 11.30
C TRP A 138 -4.21 7.06 10.95
N THR A 139 -3.14 6.62 11.61
CA THR A 139 -1.80 7.18 11.44
C THR A 139 -1.22 6.82 10.07
N ALA A 140 -1.46 5.60 9.58
CA ALA A 140 -1.05 5.16 8.26
C ALA A 140 -1.84 5.83 7.13
N THR A 141 -3.13 6.12 7.33
CA THR A 141 -3.95 6.83 6.35
C THR A 141 -3.48 8.27 6.16
N ALA A 142 -3.22 8.65 4.90
CA ALA A 142 -2.85 10.01 4.52
C ALA A 142 -3.86 11.05 5.08
N PRO A 143 -3.42 12.19 5.65
CA PRO A 143 -4.30 13.10 6.40
C PRO A 143 -5.56 13.55 5.67
N TYR A 144 -5.52 13.74 4.34
CA TYR A 144 -6.68 14.14 3.56
C TYR A 144 -7.76 13.02 3.45
N ARG A 145 -7.34 11.75 3.38
CA ARG A 145 -8.19 10.55 3.27
C ARG A 145 -8.81 10.07 4.57
N ARG A 146 -8.39 10.60 5.73
CA ARG A 146 -8.89 10.15 7.04
C ARG A 146 -10.41 10.24 7.20
N ARG A 147 -10.99 11.29 6.60
CA ARG A 147 -12.44 11.52 6.48
C ARG A 147 -13.23 10.38 5.82
N ASP A 148 -12.56 9.51 5.07
CA ASP A 148 -13.17 8.39 4.36
C ASP A 148 -13.03 7.05 5.11
N ILE A 149 -12.39 7.04 6.28
CA ILE A 149 -12.23 5.81 7.09
C ILE A 149 -13.58 5.34 7.64
N VAL A 150 -13.86 4.06 7.47
CA VAL A 150 -15.06 3.37 7.98
C VAL A 150 -14.63 2.25 8.93
N TYR A 151 -14.64 2.52 10.23
CA TYR A 151 -14.31 1.54 11.26
C TYR A 151 -15.47 0.57 11.50
N LEU A 152 -15.35 -0.64 10.95
CA LEU A 152 -16.31 -1.74 11.14
C LEU A 152 -15.77 -2.72 12.18
N CYS A 153 -15.81 -2.30 13.44
CA CYS A 153 -15.27 -3.05 14.56
C CYS A 153 -16.01 -2.73 15.87
N ASN A 154 -15.98 -3.68 16.81
CA ASN A 154 -16.46 -3.41 18.15
C ASN A 154 -15.36 -2.65 18.90
N CYS A 155 -15.64 -1.41 19.28
CA CYS A 155 -14.74 -0.58 20.07
C CYS A 155 -15.56 0.30 21.02
N ILE A 156 -14.86 1.02 21.89
CA ILE A 156 -15.44 2.12 22.69
C ILE A 156 -15.01 3.41 22.02
N PRO A 157 -15.90 4.16 21.36
CA PRO A 157 -15.53 5.35 20.60
C PRO A 157 -14.77 6.39 21.46
N SER A 158 -15.30 6.74 22.64
CA SER A 158 -14.67 7.69 23.59
C SER A 158 -13.23 7.37 24.01
N ARG A 159 -12.80 6.10 23.91
CA ARG A 159 -11.47 5.63 24.34
C ARG A 159 -10.57 5.27 23.17
N HIS A 160 -11.07 4.47 22.24
CA HIS A 160 -10.29 3.94 21.13
C HIS A 160 -10.20 4.89 19.94
N LEU A 161 -11.07 5.90 19.86
CA LEU A 161 -11.04 6.95 18.83
C LEU A 161 -10.74 8.33 19.44
N ALA A 162 -10.20 8.40 20.67
CA ALA A 162 -9.81 9.64 21.33
C ALA A 162 -8.69 10.44 20.62
N PHE A 163 -8.13 9.91 19.53
CA PHE A 163 -7.17 10.59 18.64
C PHE A 163 -7.86 11.30 17.45
N VAL A 164 -9.17 11.14 17.29
CA VAL A 164 -9.98 11.78 16.24
C VAL A 164 -10.50 13.12 16.77
N ASN A 165 -10.47 14.18 15.95
CA ASN A 165 -10.80 15.53 16.43
C ASN A 165 -12.32 15.82 16.39
N SER A 166 -13.04 15.22 15.44
CA SER A 166 -14.50 15.32 15.30
C SER A 166 -15.13 13.96 14.99
N SER A 167 -16.37 13.74 15.42
CA SER A 167 -17.18 12.57 15.02
C SER A 167 -17.37 12.48 13.49
N ASP A 168 -17.33 13.62 12.79
CA ASP A 168 -17.44 13.71 11.33
C ASP A 168 -16.15 13.34 10.58
N ASP A 169 -15.00 13.23 11.27
CA ASP A 169 -13.72 12.87 10.66
C ASP A 169 -13.63 11.39 10.27
N VAL A 170 -14.60 10.55 10.67
CA VAL A 170 -14.64 9.10 10.43
C VAL A 170 -16.08 8.61 10.28
N THR A 171 -16.25 7.38 9.80
CA THR A 171 -17.49 6.61 9.96
C THR A 171 -17.22 5.44 10.91
N VAL A 172 -18.15 5.13 11.82
CA VAL A 172 -18.02 4.06 12.82
C VAL A 172 -19.25 3.17 12.79
N GLY A 173 -19.05 1.86 12.93
CA GLY A 173 -20.12 0.87 13.03
C GLY A 173 -19.96 -0.09 14.20
N ILE A 174 -20.87 -0.04 15.17
CA ILE A 174 -21.00 -1.03 16.24
C ILE A 174 -21.87 -2.18 15.71
N LEU A 175 -21.22 -3.27 15.34
CA LEU A 175 -21.83 -4.37 14.59
C LEU A 175 -22.69 -5.27 15.50
N HIS A 176 -23.89 -5.68 15.07
CA HIS A 176 -24.74 -6.63 15.81
C HIS A 176 -25.05 -7.90 15.03
N PHE A 177 -24.02 -8.41 14.34
CA PHE A 177 -24.01 -9.70 13.66
C PHE A 177 -22.65 -10.39 13.84
N GLY A 178 -22.56 -11.67 13.44
CA GLY A 178 -21.31 -12.43 13.38
C GLY A 178 -21.09 -13.08 12.01
N ILE A 179 -19.87 -13.50 11.73
CA ILE A 179 -19.51 -14.25 10.52
C ILE A 179 -18.82 -15.57 10.91
N SER A 180 -19.19 -16.66 10.23
CA SER A 180 -18.52 -17.96 10.29
C SER A 180 -18.05 -18.37 8.89
N PHE A 181 -17.15 -19.35 8.85
CA PHE A 181 -16.75 -20.02 7.63
C PHE A 181 -17.24 -21.47 7.71
N ASP A 182 -17.39 -22.12 6.57
CA ASP A 182 -17.67 -23.56 6.50
C ASP A 182 -16.34 -24.31 6.43
N ASP A 183 -16.05 -25.13 7.44
CA ASP A 183 -14.79 -25.89 7.52
C ASP A 183 -14.77 -27.14 6.60
N SER A 184 -15.84 -27.41 5.84
CA SER A 184 -16.01 -28.66 5.09
C SER A 184 -15.48 -28.67 3.64
N VAL A 185 -14.93 -27.57 3.13
CA VAL A 185 -14.50 -27.45 1.72
C VAL A 185 -13.08 -26.89 1.61
N ASN A 186 -12.24 -27.51 0.75
CA ASN A 186 -10.83 -27.13 0.53
C ASN A 186 -10.63 -25.89 -0.37
N GLU A 187 -11.70 -25.24 -0.82
CA GLU A 187 -11.66 -23.95 -1.53
C GLU A 187 -12.06 -22.83 -0.56
N ARG A 188 -11.60 -21.59 -0.79
CA ARG A 188 -11.79 -20.46 0.15
C ARG A 188 -13.27 -20.36 0.57
N PRO A 189 -13.63 -20.64 1.84
CA PRO A 189 -15.03 -20.78 2.22
C PRO A 189 -15.76 -19.43 2.18
N ASN A 190 -16.94 -19.42 1.57
CA ASN A 190 -17.79 -18.24 1.54
C ASN A 190 -18.17 -17.83 2.99
N PRO A 191 -18.11 -16.52 3.33
CA PRO A 191 -18.47 -16.05 4.66
C PRO A 191 -19.97 -16.23 4.89
N LYS A 192 -20.33 -16.99 5.93
CA LYS A 192 -21.71 -17.22 6.35
C LYS A 192 -22.11 -16.23 7.43
N LEU A 193 -23.19 -15.50 7.19
CA LEU A 193 -23.79 -14.57 8.14
C LEU A 193 -24.46 -15.31 9.31
N ASN A 194 -24.19 -14.85 10.53
CA ASN A 194 -24.84 -15.27 11.76
C ASN A 194 -25.54 -14.06 12.38
N THR A 195 -26.81 -13.91 12.04
CA THR A 195 -27.73 -12.91 12.61
C THR A 195 -29.15 -13.47 12.56
N SER A 196 -30.11 -12.76 13.15
CA SER A 196 -31.53 -12.99 12.94
C SER A 196 -32.27 -11.65 12.82
N PRO A 197 -33.52 -11.62 12.30
CA PRO A 197 -34.33 -10.40 12.28
C PRO A 197 -34.65 -9.84 13.68
N GLY A 198 -34.45 -10.63 14.74
CA GLY A 198 -34.58 -10.20 16.14
C GLY A 198 -33.26 -9.81 16.80
N SER A 199 -32.16 -9.67 16.04
CA SER A 199 -30.91 -9.09 16.55
C SER A 199 -31.09 -7.59 16.82
N PRO A 200 -30.40 -7.01 17.81
CA PRO A 200 -30.31 -5.56 17.93
C PRO A 200 -29.71 -4.94 16.66
N GLU A 201 -30.05 -3.68 16.41
CA GLU A 201 -29.58 -2.94 15.25
C GLU A 201 -28.07 -2.70 15.30
N THR A 202 -27.39 -2.96 14.17
CA THR A 202 -26.03 -2.47 13.94
C THR A 202 -26.07 -0.95 13.87
N ILE A 203 -25.40 -0.26 14.79
CA ILE A 203 -25.44 1.20 14.89
C ILE A 203 -24.31 1.81 14.09
N LEU A 204 -24.63 2.67 13.13
CA LEU A 204 -23.69 3.34 12.23
C LEU A 204 -23.77 4.86 12.39
N HIS A 205 -22.63 5.56 12.34
CA HIS A 205 -22.58 7.03 12.34
C HIS A 205 -21.43 7.55 11.47
N GLY A 206 -21.56 8.78 10.98
CA GLY A 206 -20.55 9.47 10.16
C GLY A 206 -20.81 9.37 8.65
N ARG A 207 -19.94 10.02 7.87
CA ARG A 207 -20.07 10.27 6.42
C ARG A 207 -20.61 9.11 5.58
N HIS A 208 -20.08 7.90 5.77
CA HIS A 208 -20.41 6.74 4.95
C HIS A 208 -21.51 5.84 5.55
N ALA A 209 -22.11 6.22 6.69
CA ALA A 209 -23.06 5.38 7.42
C ALA A 209 -24.25 4.94 6.53
N LEU A 210 -24.82 5.83 5.71
CA LEU A 210 -25.91 5.49 4.78
C LEU A 210 -25.50 4.52 3.67
N ALA A 211 -24.23 4.51 3.26
CA ALA A 211 -23.72 3.57 2.26
C ALA A 211 -23.48 2.19 2.88
N VAL A 212 -22.91 2.16 4.08
CA VAL A 212 -22.71 0.94 4.87
C VAL A 212 -24.04 0.33 5.29
N ALA A 213 -25.04 1.14 5.63
CA ALA A 213 -26.38 0.67 6.01
C ALA A 213 -27.00 -0.17 4.89
N ARG A 214 -27.07 0.37 3.67
CA ARG A 214 -27.60 -0.35 2.50
C ARG A 214 -26.86 -1.67 2.23
N LEU A 215 -25.53 -1.68 2.35
CA LEU A 215 -24.72 -2.89 2.18
C LEU A 215 -25.08 -4.01 3.17
N LEU A 216 -25.44 -3.66 4.41
CA LEU A 216 -25.79 -4.62 5.47
C LEU A 216 -27.29 -4.99 5.42
N GLU A 217 -28.16 -4.03 5.11
CA GLU A 217 -29.61 -4.23 4.94
C GLU A 217 -29.94 -5.20 3.80
N ASP A 218 -29.19 -5.15 2.69
CA ASP A 218 -29.29 -6.09 1.57
C ASP A 218 -29.12 -7.57 2.00
N ASP A 219 -28.40 -7.82 3.11
CA ASP A 219 -28.18 -9.15 3.69
C ASP A 219 -29.11 -9.47 4.87
N GLY A 220 -30.12 -8.63 5.10
CA GLY A 220 -31.08 -8.78 6.19
C GLY A 220 -30.50 -8.50 7.58
N ILE A 221 -29.39 -7.76 7.67
CA ILE A 221 -28.84 -7.28 8.95
C ILE A 221 -29.66 -6.06 9.40
N PRO A 222 -30.26 -6.04 10.60
CA PRO A 222 -30.88 -4.84 11.14
C PRO A 222 -29.84 -3.73 11.35
N VAL A 223 -30.12 -2.52 10.87
CA VAL A 223 -29.23 -1.36 10.94
C VAL A 223 -30.00 -0.12 11.39
N LYS A 224 -29.34 0.71 12.20
CA LYS A 224 -29.78 2.08 12.48
C LYS A 224 -28.63 3.05 12.22
N VAL A 225 -28.89 4.05 11.39
CA VAL A 225 -27.99 5.20 11.23
C VAL A 225 -28.29 6.20 12.32
N ALA A 226 -27.37 6.33 13.28
CA ALA A 226 -27.46 7.24 14.41
C ALA A 226 -27.25 8.69 13.96
N SER A 227 -28.17 9.57 14.38
CA SER A 227 -28.01 11.01 14.24
C SER A 227 -26.93 11.56 15.17
N GLU A 228 -26.79 10.99 16.37
CA GLU A 228 -25.92 11.50 17.43
C GLU A 228 -24.84 10.49 17.82
N TRP A 229 -23.62 10.97 18.10
CA TRP A 229 -22.50 10.12 18.51
C TRP A 229 -22.77 9.34 19.81
N ASN A 230 -23.59 9.90 20.71
CA ASN A 230 -24.00 9.25 21.97
C ASN A 230 -24.74 7.92 21.72
N GLU A 231 -25.43 7.76 20.60
CA GLU A 231 -26.12 6.51 20.25
C GLU A 231 -25.11 5.39 19.95
N VAL A 232 -24.00 5.73 19.26
CA VAL A 232 -22.87 4.83 19.00
C VAL A 232 -22.18 4.43 20.32
N GLN A 233 -21.97 5.40 21.21
CA GLN A 233 -21.36 5.21 22.50
C GLN A 233 -22.21 4.32 23.43
N SER A 234 -23.54 4.54 23.47
CA SER A 234 -24.49 3.69 24.21
C SER A 234 -24.52 2.26 23.66
N ALA A 235 -24.53 2.10 22.33
CA ALA A 235 -24.46 0.78 21.69
C ALA A 235 -23.16 0.02 22.04
N ALA A 236 -22.02 0.72 22.07
CA ALA A 236 -20.75 0.16 22.52
C ALA A 236 -20.79 -0.27 24.00
N ALA A 237 -21.36 0.54 24.89
CA ALA A 237 -21.51 0.22 26.30
C ALA A 237 -22.38 -1.04 26.50
N LYS A 238 -23.55 -1.12 25.85
CA LYS A 238 -24.42 -2.32 25.85
C LYS A 238 -23.68 -3.56 25.36
N LYS A 239 -22.87 -3.43 24.31
CA LYS A 239 -22.08 -4.55 23.77
C LYS A 239 -20.98 -5.03 24.73
N ILE A 240 -20.41 -4.14 25.53
CA ILE A 240 -19.44 -4.48 26.58
C ILE A 240 -20.10 -5.16 27.77
N ALA A 241 -21.32 -4.77 28.14
CA ALA A 241 -22.10 -5.50 29.14
C ALA A 241 -22.25 -6.98 28.72
N TRP A 242 -22.63 -7.23 27.45
CA TRP A 242 -22.76 -8.60 26.92
C TRP A 242 -21.44 -9.36 26.94
N SER A 243 -20.36 -8.76 26.42
CA SER A 243 -19.06 -9.43 26.30
C SER A 243 -18.33 -9.60 27.64
N SER A 244 -18.70 -8.84 28.67
CA SER A 244 -18.19 -8.97 30.04
C SER A 244 -18.96 -10.03 30.83
N LEU A 245 -20.29 -10.02 30.77
CA LEU A 245 -21.11 -10.92 31.60
C LEU A 245 -21.27 -12.31 30.99
N MET A 246 -21.65 -12.43 29.71
CA MET A 246 -21.93 -13.73 29.09
C MET A 246 -20.68 -14.60 29.01
N TRP A 247 -19.54 -14.01 28.71
CA TRP A 247 -18.28 -14.72 28.56
C TRP A 247 -17.76 -15.29 29.89
N LEU A 248 -18.14 -14.70 31.02
CA LEU A 248 -17.84 -15.24 32.34
C LEU A 248 -18.90 -16.26 32.79
N LEU A 249 -20.19 -15.96 32.64
CA LEU A 249 -21.29 -16.83 33.09
C LEU A 249 -21.34 -18.19 32.35
N CYS A 250 -20.94 -18.21 31.07
CA CYS A 250 -20.75 -19.45 30.31
C CYS A 250 -19.63 -20.35 30.86
N HIS A 251 -18.66 -19.81 31.61
CA HIS A 251 -17.42 -20.49 32.06
C HIS A 251 -17.24 -20.51 33.58
N GLU A 252 -18.31 -20.24 34.33
CA GLU A 252 -18.36 -20.23 35.81
C GLU A 252 -18.10 -21.62 36.42
N HIS A 253 -18.36 -22.68 35.66
CA HIS A 253 -18.15 -24.08 36.03
C HIS A 253 -17.16 -24.75 35.07
N ALA A 254 -16.75 -25.98 35.38
CA ALA A 254 -15.78 -26.73 34.58
C ALA A 254 -16.27 -27.03 33.16
N ASP A 255 -17.56 -27.39 33.03
CA ASP A 255 -18.23 -27.63 31.75
C ASP A 255 -18.92 -26.34 31.27
N PRO A 256 -18.52 -25.76 30.11
CA PRO A 256 -19.11 -24.52 29.63
C PRO A 256 -20.53 -24.68 29.09
N ILE A 257 -21.40 -23.72 29.39
CA ILE A 257 -22.80 -23.70 28.92
C ILE A 257 -23.02 -22.64 27.82
N PRO A 258 -23.90 -22.90 26.82
CA PRO A 258 -24.29 -21.89 25.82
C PRO A 258 -25.00 -20.67 26.41
N VAL A 259 -24.97 -19.53 25.70
CA VAL A 259 -25.60 -18.27 26.17
C VAL A 259 -27.12 -18.39 26.40
N LYS A 260 -27.83 -19.25 25.66
CA LYS A 260 -29.25 -19.54 25.93
C LYS A 260 -29.48 -20.18 27.31
N GLU A 261 -28.53 -20.99 27.78
CA GLU A 261 -28.62 -21.69 29.06
C GLU A 261 -28.24 -20.77 30.22
N VAL A 262 -27.35 -19.80 30.00
CA VAL A 262 -27.12 -18.69 30.94
C VAL A 262 -28.43 -17.93 31.19
N HIS A 263 -29.16 -17.57 30.12
CA HIS A 263 -30.48 -16.92 30.26
C HIS A 263 -31.50 -17.82 30.97
N ALA A 264 -31.61 -19.09 30.57
CA ALA A 264 -32.59 -20.01 31.18
C ALA A 264 -32.31 -20.38 32.65
N THR A 265 -31.04 -20.47 33.07
CA THR A 265 -30.66 -21.01 34.40
C THR A 265 -30.04 -19.99 35.35
N LYS A 266 -29.51 -18.86 34.84
CA LYS A 266 -28.78 -17.85 35.61
C LYS A 266 -29.37 -16.44 35.54
N ALA A 267 -30.58 -16.26 34.99
CA ALA A 267 -31.25 -14.95 34.86
C ALA A 267 -31.20 -14.07 36.12
N GLY A 268 -31.42 -14.66 37.32
CA GLY A 268 -31.36 -13.92 38.59
C GLY A 268 -29.97 -13.39 38.94
N LEU A 269 -28.91 -14.17 38.67
CA LEU A 269 -27.52 -13.74 38.86
C LEU A 269 -27.11 -12.73 37.79
N LEU A 270 -27.51 -12.96 36.52
CA LEU A 270 -27.28 -12.03 35.42
C LEU A 270 -27.88 -10.66 35.73
N LYS A 271 -29.12 -10.60 36.22
CA LYS A 271 -29.76 -9.34 36.62
C LYS A 271 -28.98 -8.61 37.71
N GLN A 272 -28.56 -9.31 38.77
CA GLN A 272 -27.75 -8.70 39.84
C GLN A 272 -26.39 -8.18 39.33
N LEU A 273 -25.80 -8.86 38.34
CA LEU A 273 -24.56 -8.40 37.70
C LEU A 273 -24.80 -7.17 36.81
N VAL A 274 -25.92 -7.10 36.08
CA VAL A 274 -26.31 -5.90 35.31
C VAL A 274 -26.57 -4.72 36.25
N GLU A 275 -27.31 -4.93 37.35
CA GLU A 275 -27.51 -3.90 38.39
C GLU A 275 -26.17 -3.38 38.96
N GLU A 276 -25.19 -4.27 39.17
CA GLU A 276 -23.86 -3.92 39.67
C GLU A 276 -23.01 -3.11 38.66
N ILE A 277 -23.05 -3.44 37.36
CA ILE A 277 -22.28 -2.72 36.33
C ILE A 277 -23.01 -1.52 35.71
N HIS A 278 -24.32 -1.36 35.94
CA HIS A 278 -25.13 -0.29 35.33
C HIS A 278 -24.57 1.14 35.53
N PRO A 279 -24.00 1.51 36.70
CA PRO A 279 -23.32 2.79 36.87
C PRO A 279 -22.13 2.97 35.92
N ALA A 280 -21.29 1.95 35.73
CA ALA A 280 -20.18 2.00 34.76
C ALA A 280 -20.67 2.12 33.31
N LEU A 281 -21.75 1.41 32.95
CA LEU A 281 -22.36 1.54 31.63
C LEU A 281 -22.90 2.96 31.39
N THR A 282 -23.51 3.56 32.43
CA THR A 282 -24.01 4.94 32.38
C THR A 282 -22.89 5.97 32.27
N ILE A 283 -21.74 5.74 32.92
CA ILE A 283 -20.54 6.56 32.74
C ILE A 283 -20.04 6.41 31.29
N LEU A 284 -19.80 5.18 30.81
CA LEU A 284 -19.33 4.91 29.45
C LEU A 284 -20.21 5.55 28.38
N ALA A 285 -21.55 5.42 28.50
CA ALA A 285 -22.50 5.97 27.54
C ALA A 285 -22.43 7.51 27.42
N ASN A 286 -21.95 8.20 28.47
CA ASN A 286 -21.93 9.66 28.58
C ASN A 286 -20.53 10.30 28.44
N GLU A 287 -19.48 9.51 28.20
CA GLU A 287 -18.10 10.01 28.02
C GLU A 287 -17.90 10.92 26.79
N SER A 288 -18.85 10.97 25.86
CA SER A 288 -18.78 11.74 24.61
C SER A 288 -19.03 13.25 24.75
N GLY A 289 -19.47 13.72 25.92
CA GLY A 289 -19.23 15.11 26.36
C GLY A 289 -20.08 16.24 25.74
N THR A 290 -21.17 15.97 25.01
CA THR A 290 -21.90 17.01 24.27
C THR A 290 -23.34 17.32 24.72
N VAL A 291 -24.03 16.50 25.51
CA VAL A 291 -25.40 16.81 26.00
C VAL A 291 -25.66 16.28 27.41
N GLU A 292 -26.13 17.14 28.33
CA GLU A 292 -26.84 16.71 29.54
C GLU A 292 -28.21 16.13 29.14
N GLY A 293 -28.32 14.81 28.94
CA GLY A 293 -29.62 14.22 28.60
C GLY A 293 -29.64 12.77 28.12
N SER A 294 -28.52 12.17 27.70
CA SER A 294 -28.50 10.74 27.35
C SER A 294 -28.55 9.86 28.61
N SER A 295 -29.74 9.35 28.95
CA SER A 295 -29.85 8.23 29.89
C SER A 295 -29.45 6.94 29.18
N MET A 296 -28.51 6.21 29.77
CA MET A 296 -28.32 4.79 29.46
C MET A 296 -29.63 4.03 29.68
N ASP A 297 -29.94 3.07 28.81
CA ASP A 297 -31.04 2.12 28.94
C ASP A 297 -31.18 1.60 30.39
N THR A 298 -32.41 1.43 30.86
CA THR A 298 -32.68 0.87 32.19
C THR A 298 -32.16 -0.56 32.32
N VAL A 299 -31.98 -1.03 33.56
CA VAL A 299 -31.58 -2.43 33.84
C VAL A 299 -32.46 -3.45 33.10
N ALA A 300 -33.77 -3.18 32.95
CA ALA A 300 -34.68 -4.05 32.21
C ALA A 300 -34.36 -4.06 30.69
N GLU A 301 -34.25 -2.89 30.08
CA GLU A 301 -33.92 -2.76 28.65
C GLU A 301 -32.53 -3.31 28.30
N VAL A 302 -31.55 -3.17 29.21
CA VAL A 302 -30.25 -3.83 29.08
C VAL A 302 -30.41 -5.35 29.12
N MET A 303 -31.20 -5.92 30.05
CA MET A 303 -31.46 -7.37 30.09
C MET A 303 -32.13 -7.86 28.81
N ASP A 304 -33.14 -7.16 28.30
CA ASP A 304 -33.83 -7.49 27.05
C ASP A 304 -32.87 -7.47 25.84
N TYR A 305 -32.00 -6.45 25.77
CA TYR A 305 -30.91 -6.39 24.78
C TYR A 305 -29.94 -7.58 24.91
N LEU A 306 -29.58 -7.97 26.13
CA LEU A 306 -28.67 -9.10 26.37
C LEU A 306 -29.29 -10.43 25.93
N GLU A 307 -30.60 -10.60 26.07
CA GLU A 307 -31.33 -11.77 25.57
C GLU A 307 -31.45 -11.76 24.04
N SER A 308 -31.96 -10.66 23.47
CA SER A 308 -32.06 -10.47 22.01
C SER A 308 -30.72 -10.74 21.29
N TYR A 309 -29.61 -10.16 21.77
CA TYR A 309 -28.30 -10.37 21.16
C TYR A 309 -27.77 -11.80 21.37
N SER A 310 -28.00 -12.41 22.53
CA SER A 310 -27.63 -13.82 22.74
C SER A 310 -28.37 -14.75 21.77
N MET A 311 -29.68 -14.55 21.58
CA MET A 311 -30.50 -15.44 20.74
C MET A 311 -30.28 -15.23 19.24
N SER A 312 -29.86 -14.03 18.81
CA SER A 312 -29.58 -13.76 17.38
C SER A 312 -28.39 -14.55 16.82
N ILE A 313 -27.45 -14.97 17.68
CA ILE A 313 -26.26 -15.71 17.27
C ILE A 313 -26.51 -17.22 17.39
N ASN A 314 -26.79 -17.88 16.25
CA ASN A 314 -27.03 -19.33 16.16
C ASN A 314 -28.10 -19.85 17.15
N GLY A 315 -29.18 -19.09 17.36
CA GLY A 315 -30.25 -19.45 18.31
C GLY A 315 -29.78 -19.57 19.77
N GLY A 316 -28.76 -18.80 20.16
CA GLY A 316 -28.17 -18.83 21.50
C GLY A 316 -27.37 -20.09 21.83
N ASN A 317 -27.06 -20.94 20.84
CA ASN A 317 -26.24 -22.15 21.01
C ASN A 317 -24.73 -21.87 21.09
N VAL A 318 -24.29 -20.59 21.07
CA VAL A 318 -22.88 -20.22 21.14
C VAL A 318 -22.36 -20.26 22.57
N VAL A 319 -21.17 -20.83 22.74
CA VAL A 319 -20.32 -20.68 23.93
C VAL A 319 -19.20 -19.69 23.56
N PRO A 320 -19.09 -18.51 24.22
CA PRO A 320 -18.00 -17.57 23.97
C PRO A 320 -16.63 -18.14 24.36
N SER A 321 -15.54 -17.61 23.78
CA SER A 321 -14.19 -18.11 24.06
C SER A 321 -13.67 -17.65 25.43
N LYS A 322 -13.46 -18.60 26.36
CA LYS A 322 -12.83 -18.35 27.66
C LYS A 322 -11.46 -17.69 27.52
N ARG A 323 -10.66 -18.12 26.54
CA ARG A 323 -9.34 -17.55 26.27
C ARG A 323 -9.45 -16.05 25.95
N LEU A 324 -10.28 -15.70 24.97
CA LEU A 324 -10.46 -14.29 24.59
C LEU A 324 -11.06 -13.45 25.74
N ALA A 325 -11.85 -14.05 26.65
CA ALA A 325 -12.36 -13.37 27.84
C ALA A 325 -11.26 -12.91 28.81
N LEU A 326 -10.16 -13.65 28.85
CA LEU A 326 -9.00 -13.40 29.70
C LEU A 326 -7.94 -12.57 28.96
N ASP A 327 -7.73 -12.82 27.66
CA ASP A 327 -6.81 -12.04 26.82
C ASP A 327 -7.27 -10.56 26.72
N GLU A 328 -8.58 -10.29 26.63
CA GLU A 328 -9.16 -8.93 26.58
C GLU A 328 -9.67 -8.42 27.95
N LEU A 329 -9.18 -8.98 29.07
CA LEU A 329 -9.71 -8.70 30.41
C LEU A 329 -9.69 -7.21 30.76
N HIS A 330 -8.61 -6.49 30.43
CA HIS A 330 -8.46 -5.06 30.74
C HIS A 330 -9.39 -4.15 29.92
N GLU A 331 -9.64 -4.45 28.65
CA GLU A 331 -10.47 -3.62 27.76
C GLU A 331 -11.98 -3.75 28.03
N ARG A 332 -12.38 -4.75 28.83
CA ARG A 332 -13.78 -5.10 29.09
C ARG A 332 -14.10 -5.12 30.59
N ASN A 333 -13.79 -6.22 31.26
CA ASN A 333 -14.10 -6.45 32.66
C ASN A 333 -13.35 -5.48 33.57
N GLY A 334 -12.05 -5.29 33.32
CA GLY A 334 -11.21 -4.37 34.06
C GLY A 334 -11.59 -2.91 33.86
N LEU A 335 -12.07 -2.53 32.66
CA LEU A 335 -12.59 -1.20 32.40
C LEU A 335 -13.85 -0.93 33.23
N LEU A 336 -14.87 -1.81 33.17
CA LEU A 336 -16.10 -1.64 33.96
C LEU A 336 -15.78 -1.53 35.47
N LEU A 337 -14.92 -2.41 35.98
CA LEU A 337 -14.47 -2.38 37.38
C LEU A 337 -13.64 -1.14 37.75
N SER A 338 -13.03 -0.45 36.78
CA SER A 338 -12.28 0.80 37.02
C SER A 338 -13.16 2.06 37.08
N LEU A 339 -14.40 1.97 36.60
CA LEU A 339 -15.34 3.11 36.51
C LEU A 339 -16.31 3.20 37.70
N VAL A 340 -16.37 2.16 38.55
CA VAL A 340 -17.12 2.17 39.81
C VAL A 340 -16.15 1.99 40.97
N SER A 341 -16.21 2.87 41.97
CA SER A 341 -15.20 3.01 43.02
C SER A 341 -15.13 1.89 44.07
N ASP A 342 -15.87 0.78 43.90
CA ASP A 342 -15.90 -0.31 44.87
C ASP A 342 -14.70 -1.25 44.68
N GLU A 343 -13.82 -1.29 45.67
CA GLU A 343 -12.52 -2.00 45.68
C GLU A 343 -12.65 -3.54 45.54
N GLY A 344 -12.97 -4.04 44.35
CA GLY A 344 -12.77 -5.44 43.95
C GLY A 344 -13.49 -6.49 44.80
N GLN A 345 -14.59 -6.14 45.50
CA GLN A 345 -15.38 -7.07 46.32
C GLN A 345 -16.78 -7.39 45.74
N GLY A 346 -17.18 -6.75 44.64
CA GLY A 346 -18.46 -7.01 43.95
C GLY A 346 -18.58 -8.41 43.35
N ARG A 347 -19.81 -8.82 42.98
CA ARG A 347 -20.10 -10.11 42.33
C ARG A 347 -19.37 -10.26 41.01
N HIS A 348 -19.26 -9.20 40.20
CA HIS A 348 -18.58 -9.20 38.91
C HIS A 348 -17.10 -9.52 39.07
N SER A 349 -16.43 -8.87 40.03
CA SER A 349 -15.03 -9.13 40.37
C SER A 349 -14.80 -10.56 40.92
N SER A 350 -15.80 -11.12 41.61
CA SER A 350 -15.73 -12.45 42.21
C SER A 350 -15.95 -13.55 41.16
N LEU A 351 -16.92 -13.36 40.26
CA LEU A 351 -17.12 -14.22 39.09
C LEU A 351 -15.87 -14.20 38.18
N LEU A 352 -15.27 -13.03 37.95
CA LEU A 352 -14.03 -12.92 37.18
C LEU A 352 -12.89 -13.74 37.81
N ARG A 353 -12.68 -13.63 39.13
CA ARG A 353 -11.69 -14.45 39.87
C ARG A 353 -11.96 -15.95 39.75
N GLN A 354 -13.23 -16.36 39.87
CA GLN A 354 -13.64 -17.76 39.76
C GLN A 354 -13.34 -18.33 38.36
N VAL A 355 -13.68 -17.59 37.30
CA VAL A 355 -13.48 -18.03 35.91
C VAL A 355 -11.99 -18.04 35.53
N ALA A 356 -11.22 -17.03 35.96
CA ALA A 356 -9.79 -16.89 35.69
C ALA A 356 -8.90 -17.84 36.53
N GLY A 357 -9.38 -18.25 37.71
CA GLY A 357 -8.67 -19.16 38.61
C GLY A 357 -7.35 -18.60 39.14
N SER A 358 -6.40 -19.49 39.44
CA SER A 358 -5.08 -19.14 40.00
C SER A 358 -4.19 -18.27 39.12
N ASN A 359 -4.58 -18.02 37.86
CA ASN A 359 -3.84 -17.18 36.91
C ASN A 359 -4.24 -15.69 37.00
N TYR A 360 -5.23 -15.33 37.82
CA TYR A 360 -5.67 -13.94 37.99
C TYR A 360 -4.67 -13.12 38.81
N LYS A 361 -3.87 -12.28 38.12
CA LYS A 361 -2.84 -11.43 38.75
C LYS A 361 -3.37 -10.10 39.33
N GLY A 362 -4.67 -9.83 39.17
CA GLY A 362 -5.32 -8.61 39.68
C GLY A 362 -5.20 -7.39 38.76
N LEU A 363 -6.11 -6.42 38.92
CA LEU A 363 -6.22 -5.25 38.05
C LEU A 363 -4.97 -4.36 38.03
N GLY A 364 -4.22 -4.31 39.14
CA GLY A 364 -2.99 -3.52 39.26
C GLY A 364 -1.72 -4.20 38.73
N ALA A 365 -1.76 -5.50 38.45
CA ALA A 365 -0.63 -6.21 37.87
C ALA A 365 -0.60 -6.00 36.35
N ARG A 366 -0.17 -4.80 35.93
CA ARG A 366 0.25 -4.56 34.55
C ARG A 366 1.56 -5.32 34.33
N GLU A 367 1.45 -6.62 34.06
CA GLU A 367 2.57 -7.34 33.47
C GLU A 367 2.99 -6.58 32.22
N LYS A 368 4.30 -6.36 32.08
CA LYS A 368 4.87 -6.18 30.75
C LYS A 368 4.65 -7.51 30.04
N SER A 369 3.51 -7.67 29.36
CA SER A 369 3.20 -8.82 28.53
C SER A 369 4.32 -8.99 27.52
N SER A 370 5.21 -9.93 27.79
CA SER A 370 6.32 -10.23 26.90
C SER A 370 5.76 -10.98 25.69
N ARG A 371 5.40 -10.21 24.65
CA ARG A 371 5.05 -10.71 23.31
C ARG A 371 3.86 -11.68 23.29
N ASP A 372 2.65 -11.13 23.30
CA ASP A 372 1.52 -11.63 22.50
C ASP A 372 0.30 -10.66 22.54
N ASP A 373 0.55 -9.35 22.59
CA ASP A 373 -0.43 -8.42 22.02
C ASP A 373 -0.67 -8.86 20.56
N PRO A 374 -1.91 -8.88 20.03
CA PRO A 374 -2.12 -8.99 18.60
C PRO A 374 -1.44 -7.78 17.98
N LEU A 375 -0.22 -8.01 17.44
CA LEU A 375 0.78 -6.97 17.20
C LEU A 375 0.10 -5.70 16.65
N PRO A 376 0.23 -4.52 17.31
CA PRO A 376 -0.08 -3.28 16.62
C PRO A 376 0.65 -3.35 15.28
N ILE A 377 0.00 -2.97 14.18
CA ILE A 377 0.55 -3.18 12.84
C ILE A 377 1.85 -2.37 12.74
N GLN A 378 2.97 -3.01 13.10
CA GLN A 378 4.27 -2.37 13.22
C GLN A 378 4.76 -2.21 11.81
N LEU A 379 4.47 -1.06 11.22
CA LEU A 379 5.05 -0.59 9.97
C LEU A 379 6.52 -0.18 10.21
N SER A 380 7.30 -0.99 10.91
CA SER A 380 8.76 -0.88 10.94
C SER A 380 9.30 -1.25 9.56
N SER A 381 10.41 -0.62 9.16
CA SER A 381 11.15 -0.93 7.91
C SER A 381 11.13 -2.43 7.57
N SER A 382 11.60 -3.28 8.48
CA SER A 382 11.71 -4.73 8.30
C SER A 382 10.42 -5.57 8.22
N ASN A 383 9.20 -5.03 8.30
CA ASN A 383 7.98 -5.86 8.38
C ASN A 383 7.48 -6.42 7.03
N LEU A 384 8.40 -7.03 6.29
CA LEU A 384 8.17 -7.78 5.04
C LEU A 384 7.52 -9.16 5.27
N SER A 385 7.00 -9.43 6.47
CA SER A 385 6.46 -10.74 6.86
C SER A 385 5.24 -11.20 6.05
N PHE A 386 4.63 -10.29 5.28
CA PHE A 386 3.52 -10.56 4.37
C PHE A 386 3.97 -11.07 2.99
N LEU A 387 5.26 -10.94 2.63
CA LEU A 387 5.83 -11.50 1.40
C LEU A 387 6.21 -12.99 1.55
N PHE A 388 6.04 -13.59 2.74
CA PHE A 388 6.15 -15.03 2.93
C PHE A 388 4.80 -15.70 2.65
N THR A 389 4.80 -16.62 1.70
CA THR A 389 3.74 -17.63 1.59
C THR A 389 3.78 -18.55 2.80
N LYS A 390 2.60 -18.99 3.26
CA LYS A 390 2.40 -19.71 4.54
C LYS A 390 2.95 -21.16 4.58
N GLN A 391 3.69 -21.60 3.58
CA GLN A 391 4.35 -22.92 3.59
C GLN A 391 5.69 -22.81 4.33
N HIS A 392 6.21 -23.95 4.82
CA HIS A 392 7.44 -24.03 5.64
C HIS A 392 7.37 -23.51 7.09
N GLN A 393 6.22 -23.68 7.77
CA GLN A 393 6.25 -23.99 9.21
C GLN A 393 6.29 -25.51 9.41
N GLY A 394 7.46 -26.14 9.25
CA GLY A 394 7.47 -27.59 9.23
C GLY A 394 8.79 -28.36 9.17
N GLU A 395 9.97 -27.79 9.48
CA GLU A 395 11.14 -28.63 9.76
C GLU A 395 12.23 -27.90 10.57
N LYS A 396 12.86 -28.60 11.52
CA LYS A 396 14.01 -28.08 12.29
C LYS A 396 15.29 -28.24 11.48
N CYS A 397 15.57 -27.28 10.59
CA CYS A 397 16.81 -27.28 9.81
C CYS A 397 18.00 -26.72 10.62
N ILE A 398 19.20 -27.25 10.38
CA ILE A 398 20.44 -26.80 11.03
C ILE A 398 20.98 -25.59 10.26
N SER A 399 20.79 -24.38 10.80
CA SER A 399 21.23 -23.16 10.12
C SER A 399 22.75 -22.95 10.20
N VAL A 400 23.37 -22.74 9.03
CA VAL A 400 24.69 -22.10 8.95
C VAL A 400 24.46 -20.61 8.79
N THR A 401 24.33 -19.91 9.92
CA THR A 401 24.16 -18.45 9.94
C THR A 401 25.44 -17.78 9.43
N ALA A 402 25.34 -17.09 8.29
CA ALA A 402 26.42 -16.25 7.79
C ALA A 402 26.68 -15.10 8.77
N LYS A 403 27.96 -14.82 9.05
CA LYS A 403 28.36 -13.77 10.01
C LYS A 403 29.07 -12.59 9.34
N THR A 404 29.61 -12.81 8.15
CA THR A 404 30.41 -11.84 7.41
C THR A 404 29.89 -11.65 5.98
N ALA A 405 29.79 -10.41 5.54
CA ALA A 405 29.44 -10.07 4.17
C ALA A 405 30.38 -9.00 3.60
N VAL A 406 30.65 -9.08 2.31
CA VAL A 406 31.37 -8.04 1.58
C VAL A 406 30.51 -7.53 0.41
N VAL A 407 30.29 -6.22 0.35
CA VAL A 407 29.43 -5.56 -0.64
C VAL A 407 30.30 -4.74 -1.59
N VAL A 408 30.16 -4.97 -2.90
CA VAL A 408 30.88 -4.25 -3.95
C VAL A 408 29.97 -3.18 -4.55
N GLY A 409 30.37 -1.92 -4.43
CA GLY A 409 29.63 -0.73 -4.82
C GLY A 409 28.95 -0.06 -3.63
N ALA A 410 29.30 1.19 -3.35
CA ALA A 410 28.73 1.99 -2.28
C ALA A 410 27.56 2.88 -2.75
N GLY A 411 26.99 2.65 -3.94
CA GLY A 411 25.81 3.38 -4.43
C GLY A 411 24.57 3.18 -3.55
N MET A 412 23.42 3.76 -3.94
CA MET A 412 22.17 3.67 -3.17
C MET A 412 21.80 2.23 -2.76
N ILE A 413 21.87 1.29 -3.71
CA ILE A 413 21.55 -0.13 -3.50
C ILE A 413 22.54 -0.76 -2.51
N GLY A 414 23.85 -0.67 -2.78
CA GLY A 414 24.87 -1.32 -1.94
C GLY A 414 24.94 -0.76 -0.53
N SER A 415 24.79 0.56 -0.36
CA SER A 415 24.72 1.19 0.96
C SER A 415 23.47 0.76 1.74
N SER A 416 22.33 0.61 1.05
CA SER A 416 21.10 0.11 1.67
C SER A 416 21.23 -1.35 2.11
N ILE A 417 21.73 -2.24 1.23
CA ILE A 417 21.99 -3.64 1.58
C ILE A 417 22.94 -3.74 2.78
N ALA A 418 24.04 -2.98 2.81
CA ALA A 418 24.99 -2.99 3.92
C ALA A 418 24.36 -2.55 5.25
N TYR A 419 23.54 -1.49 5.23
CA TYR A 419 22.80 -1.02 6.40
C TYR A 419 21.81 -2.07 6.94
N HIS A 420 20.98 -2.68 6.08
CA HIS A 420 20.01 -3.69 6.52
C HIS A 420 20.69 -5.00 6.97
N LEU A 421 21.80 -5.41 6.35
CA LEU A 421 22.62 -6.55 6.79
C LEU A 421 23.17 -6.35 8.22
N ALA A 422 23.69 -5.15 8.52
CA ALA A 422 24.16 -4.83 9.86
C ALA A 422 22.99 -4.69 10.87
N LYS A 423 21.95 -3.92 10.53
CA LYS A 423 20.81 -3.61 11.41
C LYS A 423 19.95 -4.83 11.75
N GLU A 424 19.63 -5.65 10.75
CA GLU A 424 18.57 -6.67 10.87
C GLU A 424 19.12 -8.10 10.98
N GLN A 425 20.27 -8.37 10.36
CA GLN A 425 20.92 -9.68 10.43
C GLN A 425 22.11 -9.72 11.40
N GLY A 426 22.57 -8.56 11.91
CA GLY A 426 23.70 -8.47 12.84
C GLY A 426 25.03 -8.90 12.22
N MET A 427 25.16 -8.82 10.89
CA MET A 427 26.35 -9.27 10.18
C MET A 427 27.47 -8.23 10.23
N ASN A 428 28.72 -8.69 10.28
CA ASN A 428 29.89 -7.84 10.04
C ASN A 428 30.02 -7.58 8.53
N VAL A 429 29.85 -6.32 8.12
CA VAL A 429 29.81 -5.94 6.69
C VAL A 429 30.97 -5.03 6.34
N THR A 430 31.65 -5.34 5.24
CA THR A 430 32.60 -4.44 4.56
C THR A 430 32.06 -4.02 3.21
N VAL A 431 32.02 -2.72 2.92
CA VAL A 431 31.63 -2.14 1.63
C VAL A 431 32.90 -1.65 0.92
N LEU A 432 33.06 -1.99 -0.36
CA LEU A 432 34.15 -1.49 -1.21
C LEU A 432 33.59 -0.68 -2.37
N ASP A 433 34.18 0.48 -2.65
CA ASP A 433 33.98 1.20 -3.91
C ASP A 433 35.34 1.64 -4.47
N ARG A 434 35.42 1.77 -5.79
CA ARG A 434 36.60 2.33 -6.47
C ARG A 434 36.70 3.85 -6.34
N ARG A 435 35.61 4.50 -5.92
CA ARG A 435 35.54 5.95 -5.66
C ARG A 435 36.00 6.27 -4.23
N THR A 436 36.31 7.53 -4.01
CA THR A 436 36.70 8.10 -2.71
C THR A 436 35.64 9.06 -2.18
N ASN A 437 35.82 9.54 -0.95
CA ASN A 437 34.85 10.37 -0.22
C ASN A 437 33.48 9.69 -0.09
N LEU A 438 33.46 8.47 0.46
CA LEU A 438 32.25 7.70 0.70
C LEU A 438 31.53 8.12 2.01
N LEU A 439 32.29 8.63 2.97
CA LEU A 439 31.79 9.08 4.28
C LEU A 439 32.25 10.52 4.54
N PRO A 440 31.44 11.35 5.22
CA PRO A 440 31.81 12.73 5.49
C PRO A 440 33.06 12.79 6.38
N THR A 441 33.93 13.75 6.13
CA THR A 441 35.09 14.03 6.98
C THR A 441 34.82 15.21 7.90
N ARG A 442 35.78 15.62 8.73
CA ARG A 442 35.65 16.83 9.56
C ARG A 442 35.64 18.12 8.72
N ASP A 443 36.25 18.08 7.54
CA ASP A 443 36.49 19.25 6.69
C ASP A 443 35.60 19.25 5.43
N GLU A 444 35.01 18.11 5.06
CA GLU A 444 34.07 17.97 3.94
C GLU A 444 32.75 17.30 4.39
N GLU A 445 31.65 18.07 4.38
CA GLU A 445 30.31 17.53 4.67
C GLU A 445 29.68 16.75 3.49
N THR A 446 30.14 16.98 2.26
CA THR A 446 29.62 16.33 1.05
C THR A 446 30.29 14.97 0.83
N VAL A 447 29.52 13.99 0.35
CA VAL A 447 30.03 12.65 -0.02
C VAL A 447 29.75 12.35 -1.49
N ASP A 448 30.54 11.48 -2.09
CA ASP A 448 30.31 10.90 -3.42
C ASP A 448 29.30 9.74 -3.32
N PRO A 449 28.07 9.87 -3.88
CA PRO A 449 27.07 8.82 -3.77
C PRO A 449 27.24 7.69 -4.80
N GLY A 450 28.26 7.74 -5.65
CA GLY A 450 28.51 6.80 -6.74
C GLY A 450 27.94 7.25 -8.10
N THR A 451 28.59 6.83 -9.19
CA THR A 451 28.42 7.35 -10.56
C THR A 451 26.97 7.38 -11.07
N ALA A 452 26.23 6.27 -10.95
CA ALA A 452 24.84 6.21 -11.40
C ALA A 452 23.86 6.92 -10.45
N THR A 453 24.18 6.96 -9.16
CA THR A 453 23.31 7.56 -8.13
C THR A 453 23.42 9.09 -8.15
N SER A 454 24.62 9.67 -8.28
CA SER A 454 24.80 11.12 -8.48
C SER A 454 24.15 11.61 -9.78
N SER A 455 24.21 10.80 -10.84
CA SER A 455 23.63 11.10 -12.16
C SER A 455 22.11 10.81 -12.25
N SER A 456 21.45 10.51 -11.13
CA SER A 456 20.03 10.16 -11.11
C SER A 456 19.14 11.40 -10.98
N PHE A 457 18.16 11.51 -11.88
CA PHE A 457 17.05 12.45 -11.70
C PHE A 457 16.29 12.16 -10.39
N SER A 458 16.40 10.93 -9.88
CA SER A 458 15.94 10.52 -8.54
C SER A 458 14.42 10.63 -8.35
N TRP A 459 13.71 10.40 -9.45
CA TRP A 459 12.25 10.34 -9.53
C TRP A 459 11.74 9.01 -8.95
N LEU A 460 10.95 9.10 -7.89
CA LEU A 460 10.26 8.01 -7.23
C LEU A 460 8.88 7.85 -7.90
N ASN A 461 8.75 6.85 -8.75
CA ASN A 461 7.57 6.61 -9.59
C ASN A 461 7.29 5.13 -9.84
N SER A 462 6.03 4.86 -10.17
CA SER A 462 5.50 3.60 -10.68
C SER A 462 4.72 3.76 -11.99
N ASN A 463 4.63 4.98 -12.55
CA ASN A 463 3.94 5.17 -13.83
C ASN A 463 4.58 4.36 -14.96
N ASN A 464 3.72 3.86 -15.86
CA ASN A 464 4.05 3.20 -17.12
C ASN A 464 5.05 2.02 -17.01
N LYS A 465 5.22 1.39 -15.84
CA LYS A 465 6.05 0.18 -15.70
C LYS A 465 5.36 -1.01 -16.35
N SER A 466 6.13 -1.81 -17.06
CA SER A 466 5.72 -3.07 -17.66
C SER A 466 6.78 -4.12 -17.35
N PRO A 467 6.42 -5.38 -17.02
CA PRO A 467 5.05 -5.86 -16.76
C PRO A 467 4.42 -5.25 -15.49
N MET A 468 3.15 -5.56 -15.22
CA MET A 468 2.41 -5.03 -14.05
C MET A 468 3.12 -5.33 -12.71
N SER A 469 3.76 -6.50 -12.59
CA SER A 469 4.58 -6.89 -11.44
C SER A 469 5.75 -5.93 -11.19
N TYR A 470 6.29 -5.28 -12.23
CA TYR A 470 7.34 -4.26 -12.08
C TYR A 470 6.77 -2.93 -11.59
N GLY A 471 5.55 -2.58 -11.99
CA GLY A 471 4.77 -1.51 -11.36
C GLY A 471 4.53 -1.78 -9.88
N GLN A 472 4.01 -2.97 -9.54
CA GLN A 472 3.76 -3.34 -8.14
C GLN A 472 5.04 -3.29 -7.28
N LEU A 473 6.18 -3.77 -7.79
CA LEU A 473 7.47 -3.66 -7.12
C LEU A 473 7.90 -2.19 -6.93
N ASN A 474 7.71 -1.33 -7.93
CA ASN A 474 8.02 0.10 -7.84
C ASN A 474 7.11 0.84 -6.85
N SER A 475 5.81 0.55 -6.81
CA SER A 475 4.86 1.09 -5.84
C SER A 475 5.22 0.68 -4.41
N LEU A 476 5.61 -0.58 -4.20
CA LEU A 476 6.17 -1.04 -2.92
C LEU A 476 7.46 -0.30 -2.56
N GLY A 477 8.36 -0.06 -3.52
CA GLY A 477 9.57 0.74 -3.31
C GLY A 477 9.26 2.16 -2.83
N MET A 478 8.28 2.83 -3.44
CA MET A 478 7.79 4.14 -2.99
C MET A 478 7.23 4.09 -1.58
N GLU A 479 6.50 3.03 -1.21
CA GLU A 479 5.98 2.88 0.15
C GLU A 479 7.08 2.60 1.18
N VAL A 480 8.13 1.84 0.83
CA VAL A 480 9.32 1.72 1.69
C VAL A 480 9.92 3.10 1.95
N TRP A 481 10.05 3.97 0.94
CA TRP A 481 10.49 5.35 1.16
C TRP A 481 9.61 6.11 2.15
N ARG A 482 8.28 5.98 2.10
CA ARG A 482 7.37 6.68 3.04
C ARG A 482 7.47 6.19 4.48
N ARG A 483 7.75 4.89 4.69
CA ARG A 483 7.79 4.27 6.03
C ARG A 483 9.20 4.10 6.62
N HIS A 484 10.27 4.24 5.84
CA HIS A 484 11.63 3.92 6.29
C HIS A 484 12.14 4.85 7.40
N ASP A 485 12.42 4.27 8.58
CA ASP A 485 12.78 4.93 9.85
C ASP A 485 13.74 6.13 9.71
N LEU A 486 14.73 6.01 8.83
CA LEU A 486 15.84 6.96 8.66
C LEU A 486 15.62 7.98 7.52
N LEU A 487 14.83 7.63 6.50
CA LEU A 487 14.86 8.33 5.20
C LEU A 487 13.50 8.90 4.76
N LYS A 488 12.41 8.56 5.46
CA LYS A 488 11.05 9.05 5.15
C LYS A 488 10.89 10.57 5.05
N ASP A 489 11.74 11.33 5.74
CA ASP A 489 11.69 12.80 5.76
C ASP A 489 12.51 13.45 4.61
N LEU A 490 13.17 12.68 3.74
CA LEU A 490 13.97 13.20 2.63
C LEU A 490 13.21 13.37 1.30
N PRO A 491 12.27 12.47 0.90
CA PRO A 491 11.52 12.63 -0.35
C PRO A 491 10.58 13.83 -0.33
N ASN A 492 10.61 14.61 -1.41
CA ASN A 492 9.57 15.58 -1.74
C ASN A 492 8.50 14.90 -2.61
N TRP A 493 7.40 14.46 -1.98
CA TRP A 493 6.22 13.90 -2.63
C TRP A 493 5.35 14.99 -3.29
N CYS A 494 5.94 15.73 -4.22
CA CYS A 494 5.29 16.82 -4.93
C CYS A 494 4.31 16.34 -6.02
N GLY A 495 4.48 15.11 -6.52
CA GLY A 495 3.80 14.59 -7.71
C GLY A 495 4.51 14.98 -9.02
N SER A 496 4.17 14.28 -10.12
CA SER A 496 4.67 14.60 -11.47
C SER A 496 3.55 15.03 -12.40
N LEU A 497 3.82 16.05 -13.21
CA LEU A 497 2.98 16.49 -14.32
C LEU A 497 3.68 16.09 -15.62
N ILE A 498 3.05 15.19 -16.38
CA ILE A 498 3.62 14.57 -17.58
C ILE A 498 2.89 15.10 -18.82
N ARG A 499 3.64 15.73 -19.72
CA ARG A 499 3.16 16.14 -21.05
C ARG A 499 3.56 15.10 -22.09
N THR A 500 2.59 14.59 -22.85
CA THR A 500 2.79 13.49 -23.81
C THR A 500 1.79 13.49 -24.97
N LYS A 501 2.20 12.97 -26.14
CA LYS A 501 1.29 12.61 -27.26
C LYS A 501 0.63 11.24 -27.07
N ARG A 502 1.20 10.39 -26.22
CA ARG A 502 0.68 9.04 -25.98
C ARG A 502 -0.39 9.12 -24.91
N ARG A 503 -1.63 8.80 -25.29
CA ARG A 503 -2.70 8.50 -24.34
C ARG A 503 -2.23 7.39 -23.41
N LEU A 504 -2.06 7.72 -22.13
CA LEU A 504 -1.69 6.75 -21.10
C LEU A 504 -2.91 5.87 -20.79
N SER A 505 -2.69 4.57 -20.63
CA SER A 505 -3.73 3.63 -20.23
C SER A 505 -3.93 3.66 -18.72
N HIS A 506 -5.15 3.96 -18.28
CA HIS A 506 -5.63 3.87 -16.88
C HIS A 506 -5.73 2.41 -16.38
N ALA A 507 -4.81 1.54 -16.78
CA ALA A 507 -4.89 0.10 -16.60
C ALA A 507 -4.31 -0.42 -15.28
N ASP A 508 -3.63 0.44 -14.51
CA ASP A 508 -3.20 0.12 -13.15
C ASP A 508 -4.21 0.67 -12.14
N PRO A 509 -5.06 -0.17 -11.50
CA PRO A 509 -6.02 0.28 -10.50
C PRO A 509 -5.37 0.61 -9.14
N TYR A 510 -4.05 0.42 -8.99
CA TYR A 510 -3.29 0.63 -7.76
C TYR A 510 -2.34 1.83 -7.84
N TYR A 511 -2.49 2.68 -8.87
CA TYR A 511 -1.61 3.83 -9.06
C TYR A 511 -2.33 5.06 -9.63
N SER A 512 -2.44 6.12 -8.84
CA SER A 512 -3.26 7.28 -9.18
C SER A 512 -2.75 8.06 -10.40
N CYS A 513 -3.58 8.18 -11.43
CA CYS A 513 -3.32 8.96 -12.64
C CYS A 513 -4.50 9.88 -12.96
N ILE A 514 -4.30 11.19 -12.85
CA ILE A 514 -5.31 12.21 -13.15
C ILE A 514 -5.06 12.73 -14.57
N GLY A 515 -5.95 12.40 -15.50
CA GLY A 515 -5.92 12.91 -16.87
C GLY A 515 -6.63 12.01 -17.89
N PRO A 516 -6.59 12.35 -19.19
CA PRO A 516 -5.90 13.50 -19.76
C PRO A 516 -6.52 14.83 -19.29
N LEU A 517 -5.66 15.80 -18.99
CA LEU A 517 -6.00 17.16 -18.57
C LEU A 517 -5.78 18.14 -19.72
N THR A 518 -6.55 19.23 -19.71
CA THR A 518 -6.29 20.39 -20.58
C THR A 518 -5.07 21.18 -20.08
N SER A 519 -4.47 21.99 -20.94
CA SER A 519 -3.38 22.90 -20.55
C SER A 519 -3.84 23.92 -19.50
N GLU A 520 -5.14 24.29 -19.49
CA GLU A 520 -5.72 25.13 -18.44
C GLU A 520 -5.75 24.39 -17.08
N ASP A 521 -6.23 23.15 -17.04
CA ASP A 521 -6.24 22.34 -15.80
C ASP A 521 -4.82 22.05 -15.31
N ALA A 522 -3.89 21.77 -16.22
CA ALA A 522 -2.48 21.60 -15.93
C ALA A 522 -1.87 22.88 -15.30
N SER A 523 -2.27 24.07 -15.77
CA SER A 523 -1.85 25.35 -15.20
C SER A 523 -2.35 25.62 -13.78
N ARG A 524 -3.47 25.00 -13.40
CA ARG A 524 -4.01 25.07 -12.03
C ARG A 524 -3.22 24.17 -11.06
N ILE A 525 -2.56 23.13 -11.59
CA ILE A 525 -1.74 22.15 -10.86
C ILE A 525 -0.29 22.61 -10.69
N GLU A 526 0.33 23.10 -11.77
CA GLU A 526 1.69 23.65 -11.76
C GLU A 526 1.67 25.15 -12.13
N LYS A 527 2.04 25.99 -11.16
CA LYS A 527 2.01 27.46 -11.26
C LYS A 527 3.36 28.09 -11.55
N GLY A 528 4.46 27.34 -11.37
CA GLY A 528 5.82 27.79 -11.65
C GLY A 528 6.21 27.78 -13.13
N VAL A 529 5.23 27.69 -14.03
CA VAL A 529 5.38 27.64 -15.50
C VAL A 529 4.58 28.76 -16.14
N ASP A 530 5.18 29.49 -17.09
CA ASP A 530 4.46 30.44 -17.94
C ASP A 530 3.76 29.71 -19.09
N TRP A 531 2.54 29.27 -18.82
CA TRP A 531 1.69 28.55 -19.76
C TRP A 531 1.33 29.34 -21.04
N ASN A 532 1.58 30.65 -21.09
CA ASN A 532 1.44 31.43 -22.33
C ASN A 532 2.68 31.32 -23.24
N MET A 533 3.84 30.98 -22.66
CA MET A 533 5.11 30.80 -23.36
C MET A 533 5.49 29.34 -23.56
N THR A 534 4.86 28.41 -22.84
CA THR A 534 4.93 26.96 -23.11
C THR A 534 4.55 26.67 -24.57
N ILE A 535 5.46 26.02 -25.30
CA ILE A 535 5.19 25.56 -26.65
C ILE A 535 4.32 24.32 -26.57
N ASP A 536 3.01 24.47 -26.75
CA ASP A 536 2.06 23.37 -26.82
C ASP A 536 1.77 22.96 -28.28
N ASP A 537 1.61 21.67 -28.49
CA ASP A 537 1.23 21.05 -29.77
C ASP A 537 -0.26 20.68 -29.70
N GLU A 538 -0.99 20.67 -30.81
CA GLU A 538 -2.45 20.41 -30.80
C GLU A 538 -2.80 19.03 -30.21
N ASP A 539 -1.87 18.07 -30.26
CA ASP A 539 -2.01 16.71 -29.71
C ASP A 539 -1.54 16.57 -28.24
N ALA A 540 -1.17 17.65 -27.55
CA ALA A 540 -0.60 17.57 -26.20
C ALA A 540 -1.63 17.15 -25.14
N GLN A 541 -1.29 16.10 -24.38
CA GLN A 541 -2.07 15.62 -23.25
C GLN A 541 -1.26 15.70 -21.96
N TYR A 542 -1.90 16.18 -20.90
CA TYR A 542 -1.30 16.31 -19.58
C TYR A 542 -1.84 15.23 -18.63
N TYR A 543 -0.97 14.63 -17.85
CA TYR A 543 -1.32 13.63 -16.84
C TYR A 543 -0.61 13.94 -15.53
N PHE A 544 -1.34 13.99 -14.42
CA PHE A 544 -0.81 14.28 -13.10
C PHE A 544 -0.82 13.02 -12.21
N PHE A 545 0.35 12.67 -11.68
CA PHE A 545 0.57 11.55 -10.76
C PHE A 545 0.85 12.10 -9.35
N PRO A 546 -0.17 12.20 -8.47
CA PRO A 546 -0.03 12.87 -7.17
C PRO A 546 0.87 12.14 -6.17
N GLU A 547 1.02 10.82 -6.34
CA GLU A 547 1.77 9.97 -5.40
C GLU A 547 3.29 10.01 -5.61
N GLU A 548 3.75 10.64 -6.68
CA GLU A 548 5.15 10.65 -7.08
C GLU A 548 5.98 11.68 -6.33
N GLY A 549 7.30 11.51 -6.36
CA GLY A 549 8.21 12.45 -5.72
C GLY A 549 9.61 12.37 -6.27
N HIS A 550 10.49 13.18 -5.71
CA HIS A 550 11.93 13.02 -5.89
C HIS A 550 12.62 13.08 -4.54
N VAL A 551 13.84 12.56 -4.48
CA VAL A 551 14.69 12.66 -3.29
C VAL A 551 16.10 13.08 -3.70
N ASP A 552 16.80 13.85 -2.86
CA ASP A 552 18.21 14.13 -3.12
C ASP A 552 19.04 12.83 -2.95
N PRO A 553 19.73 12.36 -4.01
CA PRO A 553 20.47 11.10 -3.98
C PRO A 553 21.75 11.17 -3.12
N VAL A 554 22.37 12.35 -2.99
CA VAL A 554 23.56 12.56 -2.15
C VAL A 554 23.16 12.50 -0.68
N ALA A 555 22.12 13.24 -0.28
CA ALA A 555 21.60 13.25 1.08
C ALA A 555 21.12 11.85 1.52
N SER A 556 20.43 11.14 0.62
CA SER A 556 19.97 9.76 0.86
C SER A 556 21.13 8.82 1.19
N VAL A 557 22.15 8.81 0.32
CA VAL A 557 23.32 7.92 0.47
C VAL A 557 24.18 8.33 1.67
N LYS A 558 24.41 9.65 1.88
CA LYS A 558 25.10 10.17 3.07
C LYS A 558 24.44 9.65 4.34
N ARG A 559 23.12 9.82 4.48
CA ARG A 559 22.39 9.49 5.71
C ARG A 559 22.41 7.99 6.00
N ILE A 560 22.20 7.14 4.99
CA ILE A 560 22.22 5.68 5.19
C ILE A 560 23.63 5.12 5.40
N ARG A 561 24.67 5.69 4.78
CA ARG A 561 26.07 5.28 5.03
C ARG A 561 26.54 5.64 6.44
N ILE A 562 26.19 6.83 6.95
CA ILE A 562 26.47 7.22 8.35
C ILE A 562 25.79 6.23 9.30
N ALA A 563 24.49 5.96 9.12
CA ALA A 563 23.78 4.99 9.96
C ALA A 563 24.33 3.56 9.85
N ALA A 564 24.86 3.16 8.69
CA ALA A 564 25.59 1.90 8.54
C ALA A 564 26.91 1.91 9.31
N GLN A 565 27.68 3.00 9.25
CA GLN A 565 28.93 3.16 9.99
C GLN A 565 28.70 3.12 11.51
N ASP A 566 27.63 3.75 12.01
CA ASP A 566 27.22 3.71 13.43
C ASP A 566 26.87 2.28 13.89
N LEU A 567 26.45 1.40 12.97
CA LEU A 567 26.21 -0.03 13.19
C LEU A 567 27.47 -0.90 13.01
N GLY A 568 28.63 -0.31 12.73
CA GLY A 568 29.91 -0.99 12.58
C GLY A 568 30.27 -1.43 11.15
N VAL A 569 29.54 -0.98 10.12
CA VAL A 569 29.89 -1.26 8.72
C VAL A 569 31.20 -0.55 8.36
N THR A 570 32.16 -1.30 7.81
CA THR A 570 33.44 -0.76 7.34
C THR A 570 33.33 -0.36 5.87
N PHE A 571 33.78 0.83 5.51
CA PHE A 571 33.85 1.30 4.12
C PHE A 571 35.32 1.39 3.67
N ILE A 572 35.61 0.89 2.47
CA ILE A 572 36.94 0.91 1.84
C ILE A 572 36.84 1.64 0.50
N GLU A 573 37.62 2.69 0.37
CA GLU A 573 37.68 3.58 -0.80
C GLU A 573 38.80 3.18 -1.77
N GLY A 574 38.73 3.65 -3.02
CA GLY A 574 39.77 3.41 -4.03
C GLY A 574 39.96 1.93 -4.43
N ALA A 575 39.02 1.06 -4.04
CA ALA A 575 39.15 -0.39 -4.15
C ALA A 575 38.70 -0.91 -5.53
N ASN A 576 39.66 -1.18 -6.40
CA ASN A 576 39.42 -1.83 -7.68
C ASN A 576 39.40 -3.35 -7.51
N ILE A 577 38.24 -4.00 -7.67
CA ILE A 577 38.13 -5.46 -7.52
C ILE A 577 38.87 -6.16 -8.67
N THR A 578 39.73 -7.12 -8.34
CA THR A 578 40.57 -7.84 -9.33
C THR A 578 40.21 -9.32 -9.46
N LYS A 579 39.60 -9.95 -8.44
CA LYS A 579 39.22 -11.37 -8.49
C LYS A 579 38.24 -11.77 -7.37
N LEU A 580 37.23 -12.58 -7.68
CA LEU A 580 36.47 -13.33 -6.68
C LEU A 580 37.28 -14.53 -6.15
N LEU A 581 37.30 -14.70 -4.82
CA LEU A 581 37.96 -15.83 -4.17
C LEU A 581 36.97 -16.99 -4.01
N ARG A 582 37.50 -18.21 -4.13
CA ARG A 582 36.73 -19.45 -4.07
C ARG A 582 37.39 -20.45 -3.12
N SER A 583 36.56 -21.24 -2.45
CA SER A 583 36.98 -22.38 -1.62
C SER A 583 37.51 -23.54 -2.49
N SER A 584 38.06 -24.57 -1.83
CA SER A 584 38.42 -25.84 -2.51
C SER A 584 37.22 -26.58 -3.12
N LEU A 585 35.99 -26.23 -2.71
CA LEU A 585 34.73 -26.75 -3.28
C LEU A 585 34.18 -25.85 -4.41
N GLY A 586 34.92 -24.81 -4.82
CA GLY A 586 34.53 -23.90 -5.89
C GLY A 586 33.55 -22.77 -5.49
N THR A 587 32.97 -22.84 -4.29
CA THR A 587 32.05 -21.81 -3.77
C THR A 587 32.76 -20.48 -3.51
N VAL A 588 32.10 -19.36 -3.77
CA VAL A 588 32.64 -18.01 -3.48
C VAL A 588 32.79 -17.82 -1.96
N ASN A 589 33.93 -17.30 -1.52
CA ASN A 589 34.25 -17.09 -0.10
C ASN A 589 35.00 -15.78 0.19
N GLY A 590 34.93 -14.82 -0.73
CA GLY A 590 35.59 -13.52 -0.59
C GLY A 590 35.97 -12.89 -1.92
N LEU A 591 36.79 -11.85 -1.86
CA LEU A 591 37.32 -11.14 -3.02
C LEU A 591 38.73 -10.60 -2.78
N ARG A 592 39.36 -10.20 -3.88
CA ARG A 592 40.65 -9.53 -3.96
C ARG A 592 40.48 -8.20 -4.67
N TYR A 593 41.14 -7.17 -4.18
CA TYR A 593 41.11 -5.82 -4.72
C TYR A 593 42.51 -5.20 -4.73
N SER A 594 42.67 -4.12 -5.48
CA SER A 594 43.87 -3.28 -5.44
C SER A 594 43.47 -1.81 -5.26
N ASN A 595 44.24 -1.11 -4.44
CA ASN A 595 44.14 0.35 -4.30
C ASN A 595 45.04 1.03 -5.36
N ASP A 596 44.98 2.35 -5.45
CA ASP A 596 45.75 3.13 -6.44
C ASP A 596 47.28 2.92 -6.31
N ASP A 597 47.78 2.58 -5.12
CA ASP A 597 49.18 2.16 -4.87
C ASP A 597 49.54 0.77 -5.45
N ASN A 598 48.63 0.13 -6.19
CA ASN A 598 48.72 -1.25 -6.71
C ASN A 598 48.94 -2.34 -5.64
N GLN A 599 48.79 -2.03 -4.35
CA GLN A 599 48.84 -3.03 -3.29
C GLN A 599 47.64 -4.00 -3.41
N CYS A 600 47.94 -5.29 -3.44
CA CYS A 600 46.95 -6.34 -3.66
C CYS A 600 46.42 -6.87 -2.32
N ASN A 601 45.17 -6.53 -2.01
CA ASN A 601 44.50 -6.85 -0.75
C ASN A 601 43.42 -7.93 -0.95
N GLN A 602 43.07 -8.65 0.11
CA GLN A 602 42.05 -9.70 0.09
C GLN A 602 41.13 -9.64 1.31
N ILE A 603 39.84 -9.93 1.09
CA ILE A 603 38.82 -10.04 2.14
C ILE A 603 38.15 -11.40 1.97
N LEU A 604 38.12 -12.18 3.05
CA LEU A 604 37.31 -13.39 3.14
C LEU A 604 35.96 -13.04 3.79
N ALA A 605 34.88 -13.59 3.25
CA ALA A 605 33.53 -13.38 3.77
C ALA A 605 32.62 -14.58 3.43
N ASP A 606 31.63 -14.84 4.29
CA ASP A 606 30.64 -15.90 4.07
C ASP A 606 29.73 -15.60 2.87
N ARG A 607 29.60 -14.31 2.51
CA ARG A 607 28.75 -13.79 1.44
C ARG A 607 29.45 -12.66 0.69
N VAL A 608 29.35 -12.66 -0.63
CA VAL A 608 29.74 -11.54 -1.50
C VAL A 608 28.48 -10.99 -2.17
N VAL A 609 28.29 -9.67 -2.16
CA VAL A 609 27.17 -8.98 -2.79
C VAL A 609 27.69 -8.00 -3.83
N ILE A 610 27.20 -8.11 -5.08
CA ILE A 610 27.57 -7.22 -6.19
C ILE A 610 26.45 -6.20 -6.42
N ALA A 611 26.69 -4.95 -6.02
CA ALA A 611 25.81 -3.80 -6.20
C ALA A 611 26.49 -2.69 -7.04
N ALA A 612 27.36 -3.08 -7.97
CA ALA A 612 28.29 -2.21 -8.70
C ALA A 612 27.66 -1.37 -9.84
N GLY A 613 26.33 -1.24 -9.87
CA GLY A 613 25.61 -0.49 -10.90
C GLY A 613 25.88 -1.06 -12.31
N ALA A 614 26.18 -0.19 -13.29
CA ALA A 614 26.51 -0.64 -14.65
C ALA A 614 27.74 -1.57 -14.71
N ASN A 615 28.66 -1.49 -13.73
CA ASN A 615 29.85 -2.32 -13.65
C ASN A 615 29.55 -3.74 -13.14
N SER A 616 28.31 -4.06 -12.72
CA SER A 616 27.90 -5.45 -12.43
C SER A 616 27.94 -6.37 -13.67
N SER A 617 28.17 -5.82 -14.87
CA SER A 617 28.44 -6.57 -16.10
C SER A 617 29.90 -7.02 -16.28
N ASP A 618 30.82 -6.61 -15.39
CA ASP A 618 32.22 -6.99 -15.49
C ASP A 618 32.39 -8.52 -15.31
N PRO A 619 33.17 -9.24 -16.16
CA PRO A 619 33.42 -10.67 -16.01
C PRO A 619 33.96 -11.09 -14.64
N LEU A 620 34.63 -10.19 -13.93
CA LEU A 620 35.15 -10.44 -12.58
C LEU A 620 34.05 -10.43 -11.50
N LEU A 621 32.87 -9.89 -11.82
CA LEU A 621 31.74 -9.63 -10.91
C LEU A 621 30.40 -10.24 -11.40
N GLY A 622 30.39 -10.87 -12.57
CA GLY A 622 29.19 -11.31 -13.30
C GLY A 622 28.63 -12.69 -12.93
N LEU A 623 27.70 -13.17 -13.76
CA LEU A 623 27.03 -14.47 -13.56
C LEU A 623 27.88 -15.63 -14.11
N GLY A 624 28.67 -16.24 -13.22
CA GLY A 624 29.53 -17.37 -13.57
C GLY A 624 30.63 -16.96 -14.56
N GLY A 625 30.87 -17.79 -15.59
CA GLY A 625 31.86 -17.50 -16.63
C GLY A 625 31.45 -16.44 -17.65
N ASN A 626 30.20 -15.94 -17.58
CA ASN A 626 29.61 -15.03 -18.55
C ASN A 626 29.34 -13.65 -17.93
N LYS A 627 29.34 -12.61 -18.77
CA LYS A 627 28.95 -11.26 -18.33
C LYS A 627 27.45 -11.22 -18.05
N LEU A 628 27.02 -10.52 -16.99
CA LEU A 628 25.61 -10.18 -16.80
C LEU A 628 25.15 -9.32 -18.01
N PRO A 629 24.08 -9.70 -18.74
CA PRO A 629 23.59 -8.93 -19.87
C PRO A 629 23.05 -7.56 -19.44
N MET A 630 23.68 -6.48 -19.90
CA MET A 630 23.32 -5.09 -19.59
C MET A 630 23.27 -4.25 -20.88
N LEU A 631 22.33 -3.31 -20.96
CA LEU A 631 22.25 -2.32 -22.03
C LEU A 631 23.18 -1.13 -21.76
N TYR A 632 23.66 -0.53 -22.85
CA TYR A 632 24.34 0.76 -22.82
C TYR A 632 23.31 1.88 -23.05
N GLN A 633 22.95 2.59 -21.98
CA GLN A 633 21.87 3.57 -21.92
C GLN A 633 22.36 4.84 -21.18
N PRO A 634 23.06 5.75 -21.85
CA PRO A 634 23.61 6.95 -21.21
C PRO A 634 22.52 7.97 -20.83
N GLY A 635 22.63 8.55 -19.63
CA GLY A 635 21.79 9.64 -19.15
C GLY A 635 22.62 10.85 -18.70
N ARG A 636 22.03 12.06 -18.77
CA ARG A 636 22.66 13.32 -18.34
C ARG A 636 21.69 14.20 -17.56
N LEU A 637 22.22 14.95 -16.60
CA LEU A 637 21.53 16.03 -15.88
C LEU A 637 22.37 17.30 -15.97
N ALA A 638 21.73 18.44 -16.24
CA ALA A 638 22.29 19.77 -16.09
C ALA A 638 21.66 20.47 -14.88
N PHE A 639 22.42 21.37 -14.25
CA PHE A 639 22.01 22.08 -13.03
C PHE A 639 22.03 23.58 -13.25
N ALA A 640 20.92 24.24 -12.91
CA ALA A 640 20.72 25.68 -13.05
C ALA A 640 20.34 26.27 -11.69
N ARG A 641 21.25 27.03 -11.05
CA ARG A 641 20.95 27.77 -9.82
C ARG A 641 20.06 28.95 -10.17
N THR A 642 18.92 29.09 -9.51
CA THR A 642 17.95 30.15 -9.79
C THR A 642 17.99 31.23 -8.70
N LYS A 643 17.32 32.35 -8.95
CA LYS A 643 17.13 33.44 -7.97
C LYS A 643 15.73 33.46 -7.35
N VAL A 644 14.86 32.56 -7.78
CA VAL A 644 13.48 32.46 -7.31
C VAL A 644 13.49 31.71 -5.98
N ASP A 645 12.89 32.29 -4.94
CA ASP A 645 12.85 31.66 -3.62
C ASP A 645 12.00 30.38 -3.63
N GLU A 646 12.48 29.37 -2.91
CA GLU A 646 11.81 28.07 -2.76
C GLU A 646 10.48 28.24 -2.02
N GLY A 647 9.37 27.79 -2.63
CA GLY A 647 8.02 27.95 -2.08
C GLY A 647 7.29 29.24 -2.51
N SER A 648 7.92 30.11 -3.30
CA SER A 648 7.19 31.18 -4.01
C SER A 648 6.21 30.58 -5.03
N ILE A 649 5.07 31.24 -5.29
CA ILE A 649 4.05 30.73 -6.23
C ILE A 649 4.59 30.61 -7.66
N GLU A 650 5.59 31.44 -8.00
CA GLU A 650 6.29 31.44 -9.28
C GLU A 650 7.41 30.37 -9.35
N SER A 651 7.79 29.72 -8.25
CA SER A 651 8.74 28.60 -8.29
C SER A 651 8.08 27.31 -8.76
N LEU A 652 8.83 26.46 -9.46
CA LEU A 652 8.36 25.14 -9.91
C LEU A 652 8.00 24.26 -8.71
N GLN A 653 6.72 23.86 -8.60
CA GLN A 653 6.19 23.12 -7.45
C GLN A 653 6.27 21.60 -7.62
N ARG A 654 6.35 21.11 -8.85
CA ARG A 654 6.20 19.71 -9.26
C ARG A 654 7.37 19.26 -10.13
N MET A 655 7.49 17.95 -10.33
CA MET A 655 8.31 17.45 -11.43
C MET A 655 7.52 17.63 -12.73
N PHE A 656 8.09 18.32 -13.72
CA PHE A 656 7.49 18.44 -15.05
C PHE A 656 8.24 17.54 -16.02
N ILE A 657 7.55 16.56 -16.59
CA ILE A 657 8.13 15.56 -17.50
C ILE A 657 7.58 15.80 -18.90
N ASP A 658 8.39 16.36 -19.80
CA ASP A 658 8.00 16.58 -21.19
C ASP A 658 8.56 15.52 -22.13
N THR A 659 7.70 14.60 -22.58
CA THR A 659 8.12 13.56 -23.53
C THR A 659 8.26 14.09 -24.97
N PHE A 660 7.78 15.32 -25.26
CA PHE A 660 7.93 15.94 -26.58
C PHE A 660 9.38 16.36 -26.83
N SER A 661 9.89 17.29 -26.03
CA SER A 661 11.27 17.79 -26.14
C SER A 661 12.31 16.84 -25.53
N ASN A 662 11.87 15.71 -24.94
CA ASN A 662 12.68 14.81 -24.12
C ASN A 662 13.37 15.53 -22.94
N CYS A 663 12.73 16.59 -22.44
CA CYS A 663 13.21 17.41 -21.34
C CYS A 663 12.37 17.13 -20.09
N HIS A 664 13.02 17.04 -18.94
CA HIS A 664 12.33 16.85 -17.67
C HIS A 664 13.00 17.71 -16.60
N ILE A 665 12.20 18.42 -15.80
CA ILE A 665 12.67 19.37 -14.81
C ILE A 665 12.08 19.09 -13.44
N LEU A 666 12.89 19.35 -12.41
CA LEU A 666 12.44 19.40 -11.02
C LEU A 666 13.25 20.46 -10.27
N ARG A 667 12.71 20.93 -9.15
CA ARG A 667 13.43 21.77 -8.19
C ARG A 667 14.15 20.90 -7.17
N ARG A 668 15.41 21.21 -6.86
CA ARG A 668 16.18 20.56 -5.79
C ARG A 668 16.91 21.64 -5.00
N GLY A 669 16.26 22.17 -3.96
CA GLY A 669 16.73 23.35 -3.23
C GLY A 669 16.74 24.60 -4.11
N GLY A 670 17.86 25.32 -4.11
CA GLY A 670 18.06 26.54 -4.91
C GLY A 670 18.37 26.33 -6.40
N SER A 671 18.22 25.11 -6.94
CA SER A 671 18.56 24.78 -8.33
C SER A 671 17.46 23.99 -9.03
N ILE A 672 17.25 24.27 -10.32
CA ILE A 672 16.51 23.39 -11.23
C ILE A 672 17.47 22.33 -11.77
N VAL A 673 17.05 21.07 -11.68
CA VAL A 673 17.70 19.93 -12.30
C VAL A 673 17.00 19.65 -13.62
N VAL A 674 17.74 19.74 -14.73
CA VAL A 674 17.24 19.48 -16.08
C VAL A 674 17.80 18.14 -16.56
N GLY A 675 16.95 17.13 -16.69
CA GLY A 675 17.31 15.84 -17.26
C GLY A 675 17.21 15.84 -18.79
N GLY A 676 18.18 15.19 -19.45
CA GLY A 676 18.26 15.12 -20.91
C GLY A 676 18.87 13.83 -21.44
N GLY A 677 18.79 13.66 -22.75
CA GLY A 677 18.94 12.37 -23.43
C GLY A 677 17.60 11.65 -23.53
N ARG A 678 17.55 10.54 -24.29
CA ARG A 678 16.28 9.83 -24.56
C ARG A 678 15.65 9.34 -23.25
N LEU A 679 14.43 9.80 -22.99
CA LEU A 679 13.61 9.32 -21.88
C LEU A 679 13.23 7.86 -22.15
N VAL A 680 13.64 6.95 -21.25
CA VAL A 680 13.07 5.59 -21.19
C VAL A 680 11.85 5.68 -20.30
N PHE A 681 10.75 6.15 -20.90
CA PHE A 681 9.46 6.31 -20.24
C PHE A 681 8.65 5.01 -20.36
N GLY A 682 8.64 4.24 -19.28
CA GLY A 682 8.05 2.91 -19.22
C GLY A 682 8.90 1.80 -19.84
N GLY A 683 8.63 0.57 -19.40
CA GLY A 683 9.34 -0.64 -19.81
C GLY A 683 8.85 -1.19 -21.16
N ASP A 684 8.83 -0.36 -22.21
CA ASP A 684 8.32 -0.74 -23.53
C ASP A 684 9.43 -1.39 -24.38
N ASP A 685 9.29 -2.68 -24.68
CA ASP A 685 10.29 -3.51 -25.39
C ASP A 685 10.71 -2.91 -26.74
N ASP A 686 9.77 -2.30 -27.47
CA ASP A 686 9.98 -1.79 -28.83
C ASP A 686 10.87 -0.51 -28.88
N ILE A 687 11.20 0.05 -27.72
CA ILE A 687 12.16 1.15 -27.54
C ILE A 687 13.55 0.62 -27.14
N LEU A 688 13.63 -0.47 -26.37
CA LEU A 688 14.89 -1.06 -25.90
C LEU A 688 15.74 -1.64 -27.05
N LEU A 689 15.09 -2.24 -28.05
CA LEU A 689 15.74 -2.95 -29.17
C LEU A 689 16.44 -2.07 -30.23
N LYS A 690 16.30 -0.73 -30.20
CA LYS A 690 16.76 0.17 -31.28
C LYS A 690 17.97 1.04 -30.93
N CYS A 691 18.66 0.78 -29.83
CA CYS A 691 19.70 1.66 -29.27
C CYS A 691 21.11 1.03 -29.26
N SER A 692 21.54 0.46 -30.38
CA SER A 692 22.93 0.00 -30.58
C SER A 692 23.73 1.07 -31.35
N GLY A 693 24.34 2.02 -30.64
CA GLY A 693 25.13 3.10 -31.25
C GLY A 693 26.30 3.57 -30.37
N ASP A 694 27.49 3.64 -30.97
CA ASP A 694 28.82 3.77 -30.32
C ASP A 694 29.15 5.14 -29.67
N ASN A 695 28.15 5.84 -29.12
CA ASN A 695 28.37 7.11 -28.45
C ASN A 695 28.88 6.91 -27.01
N LYS A 696 30.21 6.74 -26.86
CA LYS A 696 30.90 6.82 -25.57
C LYS A 696 30.50 8.11 -24.84
N VAL A 697 30.05 7.99 -23.59
CA VAL A 697 29.98 9.13 -22.67
C VAL A 697 31.41 9.45 -22.24
N PRO A 698 31.89 10.70 -22.40
CA PRO A 698 33.14 11.13 -21.81
C PRO A 698 33.09 10.94 -20.28
N ASP A 699 34.22 10.66 -19.64
CA ASP A 699 34.29 10.70 -18.18
C ASP A 699 33.84 12.09 -17.67
N ALA A 700 33.34 12.13 -16.43
CA ALA A 700 32.74 13.33 -15.82
C ALA A 700 33.68 14.54 -15.64
N ALA A 701 34.90 14.47 -16.16
CA ALA A 701 35.90 15.54 -16.18
C ALA A 701 35.69 16.56 -17.32
N ASP A 702 35.07 16.18 -18.44
CA ASP A 702 34.77 17.11 -19.54
C ASP A 702 33.49 17.89 -19.25
N PHE A 703 33.65 19.00 -18.53
CA PHE A 703 32.62 20.02 -18.29
C PHE A 703 32.25 20.73 -19.60
N ASP A 704 31.45 20.09 -20.45
CA ASP A 704 30.88 20.74 -21.63
C ASP A 704 29.74 21.68 -21.21
N SER A 705 30.14 22.89 -20.81
CA SER A 705 29.25 24.00 -20.46
C SER A 705 28.24 24.30 -21.56
N LYS A 706 28.53 24.02 -22.84
CA LYS A 706 27.61 24.24 -23.95
C LYS A 706 26.50 23.19 -23.98
N GLN A 707 26.80 21.93 -23.65
CA GLN A 707 25.76 20.90 -23.47
C GLN A 707 24.87 21.22 -22.27
N ALA A 708 25.47 21.66 -21.15
CA ALA A 708 24.72 22.09 -19.96
C ALA A 708 23.75 23.24 -20.29
N SER A 709 24.26 24.32 -20.90
CA SER A 709 23.44 25.45 -21.35
C SER A 709 22.36 25.01 -22.34
N SER A 710 22.69 24.21 -23.37
CA SER A 710 21.74 23.77 -24.39
C SER A 710 20.57 22.96 -23.81
N MET A 711 20.82 22.12 -22.79
CA MET A 711 19.75 21.41 -22.07
C MET A 711 18.84 22.39 -21.32
N ILE A 712 19.42 23.35 -20.59
CA ILE A 712 18.67 24.32 -19.79
C ILE A 712 17.89 25.30 -20.69
N GLU A 713 18.48 25.76 -21.80
CA GLU A 713 17.83 26.59 -22.82
C GLU A 713 16.66 25.86 -23.50
N THR A 714 16.79 24.54 -23.72
CA THR A 714 15.69 23.71 -24.22
C THR A 714 14.54 23.65 -23.21
N ALA A 715 14.84 23.46 -21.92
CA ALA A 715 13.83 23.49 -20.85
C ALA A 715 13.12 24.86 -20.78
N ALA A 716 13.90 25.94 -20.75
CA ALA A 716 13.41 27.31 -20.70
C ALA A 716 12.52 27.65 -21.91
N LYS A 717 12.81 27.10 -23.09
CA LYS A 717 12.01 27.32 -24.30
C LYS A 717 10.76 26.42 -24.41
N GLN A 718 10.84 25.18 -23.95
CA GLN A 718 9.80 24.16 -24.21
C GLN A 718 8.79 24.02 -23.07
N ILE A 719 9.22 24.27 -21.83
CA ILE A 719 8.43 24.16 -20.60
C ILE A 719 8.22 25.54 -19.95
N ALA A 720 9.05 26.54 -20.27
CA ALA A 720 8.93 27.92 -19.77
C ALA A 720 8.75 28.08 -18.23
N PRO A 721 9.51 27.38 -17.37
CA PRO A 721 9.46 27.62 -15.93
C PRO A 721 10.01 29.02 -15.57
N PHE A 722 9.31 29.77 -14.71
CA PHE A 722 9.75 31.13 -14.30
C PHE A 722 11.14 31.11 -13.65
N ASP A 723 11.45 30.01 -12.94
CA ASP A 723 12.77 29.68 -12.40
C ASP A 723 13.93 29.84 -13.40
N LEU A 724 13.71 29.59 -14.69
CA LEU A 724 14.73 29.70 -15.75
C LEU A 724 14.73 31.05 -16.49
N LEU A 725 13.96 32.06 -16.04
CA LEU A 725 14.10 33.44 -16.52
C LEU A 725 15.43 34.09 -16.10
N SER A 726 15.99 33.68 -14.96
CA SER A 726 17.32 34.12 -14.50
C SER A 726 18.02 33.04 -13.70
N TYR A 727 18.97 32.36 -14.34
CA TYR A 727 19.75 31.27 -13.75
C TYR A 727 21.26 31.42 -13.97
N LYS A 728 22.04 30.66 -13.20
CA LYS A 728 23.46 30.40 -13.43
C LYS A 728 23.63 28.89 -13.66
N VAL A 729 24.29 28.50 -14.76
CA VAL A 729 24.71 27.11 -14.98
C VAL A 729 25.71 26.71 -13.89
N GLU A 730 25.40 25.64 -13.15
CA GLU A 730 26.31 25.07 -12.14
C GLU A 730 27.15 23.95 -12.74
N GLY A 731 26.55 23.13 -13.60
CA GLY A 731 27.28 22.09 -14.32
C GLY A 731 26.40 21.05 -14.98
N ILE A 732 27.05 19.97 -15.42
CA ILE A 732 26.46 18.80 -16.04
C ILE A 732 27.10 17.54 -15.45
N ILE A 733 26.31 16.48 -15.28
CA ILE A 733 26.76 15.16 -14.89
C ILE A 733 26.13 14.11 -15.82
N GLY A 734 26.81 12.99 -16.04
CA GLY A 734 26.27 11.88 -16.81
C GLY A 734 26.87 10.53 -16.44
N ALA A 735 26.11 9.47 -16.69
CA ALA A 735 26.50 8.10 -16.44
C ALA A 735 25.78 7.13 -17.39
N ASN A 736 26.34 5.92 -17.54
CA ASN A 736 25.56 4.81 -18.07
C ASN A 736 24.53 4.35 -17.02
N ARG A 737 23.25 4.23 -17.42
CA ARG A 737 22.18 3.74 -16.56
C ARG A 737 22.40 2.24 -16.25
N PRO A 738 22.22 1.77 -14.99
CA PRO A 738 22.31 0.34 -14.66
C PRO A 738 21.10 -0.44 -15.18
N MET A 739 21.05 -0.68 -16.49
CA MET A 739 19.91 -1.31 -17.18
C MET A 739 20.28 -2.74 -17.60
N PRO A 740 19.69 -3.79 -17.01
CA PRO A 740 19.78 -5.16 -17.53
C PRO A 740 19.21 -5.29 -18.95
N ALA A 741 19.57 -6.34 -19.68
CA ALA A 741 19.27 -6.48 -21.11
C ALA A 741 17.76 -6.45 -21.45
N ASP A 742 16.91 -6.86 -20.51
CA ASP A 742 15.45 -6.86 -20.59
C ASP A 742 14.80 -5.63 -19.92
N GLY A 743 15.60 -4.69 -19.39
CA GLY A 743 15.12 -3.51 -18.67
C GLY A 743 14.59 -3.76 -17.24
N LEU A 744 14.53 -5.02 -16.79
CA LEU A 744 13.98 -5.40 -15.48
C LEU A 744 15.08 -5.52 -14.41
N PRO A 745 14.78 -5.29 -13.12
CA PRO A 745 15.72 -5.53 -12.02
C PRO A 745 16.39 -6.91 -12.05
N VAL A 746 17.63 -6.99 -11.59
CA VAL A 746 18.33 -8.24 -11.26
C VAL A 746 18.60 -8.22 -9.78
N ILE A 747 18.00 -9.15 -9.05
CA ILE A 747 18.16 -9.28 -7.59
C ILE A 747 18.04 -10.74 -7.15
N GLY A 748 19.10 -11.28 -6.55
CA GLY A 748 19.15 -12.67 -6.09
C GLY A 748 20.54 -13.27 -6.11
N TYR A 749 20.61 -14.55 -5.77
CA TYR A 749 21.84 -15.34 -5.90
C TYR A 749 22.18 -15.62 -7.37
N ALA A 750 23.42 -15.32 -7.74
CA ALA A 750 24.03 -15.70 -9.02
C ALA A 750 24.59 -17.13 -8.96
N GLU A 751 25.17 -17.48 -7.82
CA GLU A 751 25.72 -18.79 -7.47
C GLU A 751 25.82 -18.88 -5.93
N PRO A 752 26.12 -20.05 -5.33
CA PRO A 752 26.23 -20.16 -3.88
C PRO A 752 27.20 -19.15 -3.28
N CYS A 753 26.69 -18.35 -2.33
CA CYS A 753 27.38 -17.27 -1.61
C CYS A 753 27.70 -15.99 -2.43
N LEU A 754 27.32 -15.90 -3.72
CA LEU A 754 27.40 -14.67 -4.52
C LEU A 754 25.99 -14.15 -4.85
N TYR A 755 25.68 -12.97 -4.33
CA TYR A 755 24.43 -12.26 -4.57
C TYR A 755 24.65 -11.07 -5.50
N VAL A 756 23.68 -10.74 -6.36
CA VAL A 756 23.74 -9.59 -7.27
C VAL A 756 22.49 -8.74 -7.08
N ALA A 757 22.66 -7.40 -7.10
CA ALA A 757 21.57 -6.44 -7.06
C ALA A 757 21.87 -5.25 -8.00
N VAL A 758 21.19 -5.18 -9.14
CA VAL A 758 21.34 -4.09 -10.13
C VAL A 758 20.02 -3.81 -10.84
N MET A 759 19.67 -2.53 -10.99
CA MET A 759 18.40 -2.09 -11.56
C MET A 759 18.43 -0.62 -11.97
N HIS A 760 17.66 -0.25 -12.99
CA HIS A 760 17.57 1.13 -13.45
C HIS A 760 16.82 2.03 -12.46
N SER A 761 15.69 1.54 -11.91
CA SER A 761 14.87 2.28 -10.94
C SER A 761 15.47 2.27 -9.52
N GLY A 762 16.80 2.27 -9.40
CA GLY A 762 17.54 2.03 -8.16
C GLY A 762 17.38 3.10 -7.07
N MET A 763 16.82 4.27 -7.37
CA MET A 763 16.36 5.20 -6.32
C MET A 763 15.01 4.74 -5.76
N THR A 764 13.98 4.54 -6.59
CA THR A 764 12.66 4.02 -6.17
C THR A 764 12.77 2.72 -5.38
N LEU A 765 13.56 1.77 -5.89
CA LEU A 765 13.66 0.42 -5.35
C LEU A 765 14.79 0.23 -4.34
N GLY A 766 15.71 1.20 -4.18
CA GLY A 766 16.96 1.00 -3.44
C GLY A 766 16.78 0.53 -1.99
N LEU A 767 15.75 1.04 -1.30
CA LEU A 767 15.44 0.66 0.08
C LEU A 767 14.77 -0.72 0.17
N LEU A 768 13.75 -0.96 -0.67
CA LEU A 768 13.09 -2.27 -0.75
C LEU A 768 14.10 -3.39 -1.12
N ALA A 769 14.97 -3.12 -2.10
CA ALA A 769 16.04 -4.03 -2.49
C ALA A 769 17.05 -4.27 -1.36
N GLY A 770 17.32 -3.25 -0.53
CA GLY A 770 18.14 -3.37 0.68
C GLY A 770 17.55 -4.34 1.69
N GLU A 771 16.29 -4.13 2.07
CA GLU A 771 15.55 -4.98 3.03
C GLU A 771 15.46 -6.44 2.51
N LEU A 772 15.03 -6.64 1.25
CA LEU A 772 14.87 -7.97 0.66
C LEU A 772 16.21 -8.71 0.52
N ALA A 773 17.23 -8.06 -0.04
CA ALA A 773 18.52 -8.70 -0.22
C ALA A 773 19.23 -8.98 1.10
N ALA A 774 19.10 -8.11 2.11
CA ALA A 774 19.67 -8.37 3.44
C ALA A 774 19.05 -9.62 4.08
N PHE A 775 17.74 -9.80 3.97
CA PHE A 775 17.07 -11.00 4.45
C PHE A 775 17.57 -12.27 3.73
N GLU A 776 17.60 -12.27 2.39
CA GLU A 776 18.05 -13.43 1.61
C GLU A 776 19.53 -13.73 1.90
N VAL A 777 20.40 -12.72 1.92
CA VAL A 777 21.85 -12.86 2.17
C VAL A 777 22.17 -13.41 3.56
N GLY A 778 21.46 -12.92 4.60
CA GLY A 778 21.66 -13.35 5.98
C GLY A 778 21.13 -14.75 6.30
N LYS A 779 20.05 -15.19 5.63
CA LYS A 779 19.30 -16.42 6.00
C LYS A 779 19.35 -17.56 4.99
N PHE A 780 20.00 -17.39 3.84
CA PHE A 780 20.04 -18.39 2.77
C PHE A 780 20.40 -19.81 3.25
N GLN A 781 19.55 -20.77 2.90
CA GLN A 781 19.77 -22.20 3.06
C GLN A 781 19.83 -22.84 1.66
N ALA A 782 20.86 -23.64 1.40
CA ALA A 782 21.16 -24.13 0.04
C ALA A 782 20.22 -25.25 -0.48
N SER A 783 19.21 -25.65 0.29
CA SER A 783 18.36 -26.82 0.04
C SER A 783 16.92 -26.51 -0.39
N GLU A 784 16.48 -25.25 -0.30
CA GLU A 784 15.12 -24.82 -0.60
C GLU A 784 15.16 -23.51 -1.40
N GLY A 785 14.08 -23.20 -2.14
CA GLY A 785 13.90 -21.95 -2.89
C GLY A 785 13.66 -20.74 -1.98
N ASN A 786 14.54 -20.54 -0.99
CA ASN A 786 14.40 -19.55 0.07
C ASN A 786 14.68 -18.14 -0.44
N GLY A 787 13.62 -17.51 -0.97
CA GLY A 787 13.58 -16.11 -1.35
C GLY A 787 12.14 -15.60 -1.43
N PHE A 788 11.97 -14.33 -1.75
CA PHE A 788 10.64 -13.75 -1.91
C PHE A 788 10.08 -14.02 -3.31
N GLU A 789 8.83 -14.49 -3.39
CA GLU A 789 8.12 -14.77 -4.67
C GLU A 789 8.05 -13.53 -5.57
N ILE A 790 7.92 -12.34 -4.98
CA ILE A 790 7.95 -11.05 -5.70
C ILE A 790 9.29 -10.78 -6.42
N LEU A 791 10.34 -11.55 -6.12
CA LEU A 791 11.64 -11.46 -6.77
C LEU A 791 11.88 -12.52 -7.85
N ASP A 792 10.94 -13.43 -8.10
CA ASP A 792 11.16 -14.58 -8.98
C ASP A 792 11.33 -14.19 -10.45
N GLU A 793 10.58 -13.20 -10.94
CA GLU A 793 10.77 -12.62 -12.28
C GLU A 793 12.09 -11.82 -12.39
N TYR A 794 12.69 -11.44 -11.26
CA TYR A 794 13.89 -10.60 -11.18
C TYR A 794 15.16 -11.38 -10.82
N ARG A 795 15.10 -12.71 -10.75
CA ARG A 795 16.28 -13.53 -10.43
C ARG A 795 17.34 -13.44 -11.54
N PRO A 796 18.65 -13.56 -11.19
CA PRO A 796 19.71 -13.62 -12.19
C PRO A 796 19.62 -14.84 -13.12
N SER A 797 19.02 -15.93 -12.64
CA SER A 797 18.88 -17.21 -13.36
C SER A 797 18.07 -17.13 -14.66
N ARG A 798 17.26 -16.07 -14.87
CA ARG A 798 16.48 -15.88 -16.11
C ARG A 798 17.34 -15.60 -17.36
N PHE A 799 18.63 -15.32 -17.18
CA PHE A 799 19.60 -15.11 -18.26
C PHE A 799 20.46 -16.34 -18.59
N ASN A 800 20.18 -17.51 -17.97
CA ASN A 800 20.94 -18.76 -18.14
C ASN A 800 20.25 -19.75 -19.11
#